data_AF-A0A433DLT4-F1
#
_entry.id   AF-A0A433DLT4-F1
#
_cell.length_a   1.000
_cell.length_b   1.000
_cell.length_c   1.000
_cell.angle_alpha   90.00
_cell.angle_beta   90.00
_cell.angle_gamma   90.00
#
_symmetry.space_group_name_H-M   'P 1'
#
loop_
_entity.id
_entity.type
_entity.pdbx_description
1 polymer ?
#
loop_
_entity_poly.entity_id
_entity_poly.type
_entity_poly.pdbx_seq_one_letter_code
_entity_poly.pdbx_strand_id
1 'polypeptide(L)'
;MSETVPVSCASRASPASPASPVSPTSAASPASAASPALPAPTVQVSSIADGLVIPGNLGTKQVDAWGDSDVIEFLYLNKDKYKLKDRHIQLLLDQEVAGKAFLALTQDDLERWKVPGGPAKAIVILINDLKKFIGLVGEPVPAKRKRKDSLRLSDDRPHKRSKILPARNVNDASTIFESVAEDDGMQNREVPFGNPNFRDFRSVGSMLFVDKTMYIEQLEKVQTHFRYTFLRPRRFGKSAFLGLLCTYYDIHTAGEFDELFGPLYIGKHPTPWRNKHLVLKFDLSSISVSGSIDLMRESFNEKINAVLKVFIEKYEEELAYPDIASVIVTRDASASLNNLLKLVGSSNYTLFVGVDEYDSPANNSVFTGANEELNQATLQRVTQIEQFFKESFFAVLKEGCGTMGDCGAIISKFFVTGVTPAFREGISPLQETDIISGRHELHGICGFTEDEVSVLVQCYLRKGEKDAEPIVDTMRRLYNGYHFANSAGDMNTPGLYNPQLVFHFLRELASHGSVSKPNEATVVHSMHILKYIADIGEFSVDNLIELITSGSVDTEIVSQFGFVELLNFGKKKNLCWSLLLYLGILTRGSNGRLKIPNDVMKTEVLQRIRDFLNVREDIRNLMQPAFDRLTLGDVVCFSELLKTFLQTRATRSVMTSSEAMLQGVVELLLPPRNRVPELRLVMDGSKSKGDGRFGFVDVFIPPRHVSDTTRSLGTAIELKYITLSGLVKGAANNWDQFVDYRNSENMNKNLVAENDDALLDRKYMFWSKEKKKSELMTVRDIVRNAETQLIAYMETIVKGEVMGYHESGVFDERVRVTESGRDRLKGHVIVVVGSHRIICRSTKLMTTNFQYDSVFKT
;
A
#
# COMPACT_ATOMS: atom_id res chain seq x y z
N MET A 1 27.74 60.63 -8.00
CA MET A 1 27.99 61.86 -8.80
C MET A 1 28.20 61.43 -10.24
N SER A 2 27.75 62.26 -11.21
CA SER A 2 27.86 62.12 -12.69
C SER A 2 27.41 60.77 -13.30
N GLU A 3 26.32 60.63 -14.06
CA GLU A 3 25.80 61.34 -15.27
C GLU A 3 26.34 60.84 -16.63
N THR A 4 25.37 60.49 -17.51
CA THR A 4 25.29 60.62 -19.00
C THR A 4 26.44 60.10 -19.91
N VAL A 5 26.28 59.14 -20.85
CA VAL A 5 25.40 59.07 -22.07
C VAL A 5 25.79 60.13 -23.16
N PRO A 6 25.73 59.90 -24.49
CA PRO A 6 26.26 58.83 -25.39
C PRO A 6 26.96 59.41 -26.67
N VAL A 7 27.37 58.60 -27.68
CA VAL A 7 27.51 59.06 -29.10
C VAL A 7 27.17 57.94 -30.11
N SER A 8 26.56 58.30 -31.25
CA SER A 8 26.10 57.43 -32.35
C SER A 8 26.66 57.84 -33.73
N CYS A 9 26.76 56.89 -34.68
CA CYS A 9 26.63 57.06 -36.15
C CYS A 9 26.48 55.65 -36.79
N ALA A 10 25.44 55.31 -37.57
CA ALA A 10 25.12 55.73 -38.95
C ALA A 10 26.16 55.27 -40.01
N SER A 11 25.83 54.70 -41.18
CA SER A 11 24.56 54.23 -41.79
C SER A 11 24.82 53.47 -43.13
N ARG A 12 23.76 52.97 -43.79
CA ARG A 12 23.60 52.60 -45.24
C ARG A 12 23.87 51.16 -45.76
N ALA A 13 22.74 50.53 -46.11
CA ALA A 13 22.34 50.07 -47.47
C ALA A 13 22.85 48.74 -48.07
N SER A 14 21.86 47.90 -48.38
CA SER A 14 21.85 46.67 -49.21
C SER A 14 22.07 46.96 -50.73
N PRO A 15 22.19 45.97 -51.67
CA PRO A 15 21.15 44.96 -51.93
C PRO A 15 21.56 43.56 -52.53
N ALA A 16 20.53 42.71 -52.64
CA ALA A 16 20.31 41.63 -53.62
C ALA A 16 21.08 40.28 -53.57
N SER A 17 20.31 39.19 -53.61
CA SER A 17 20.71 37.81 -53.98
C SER A 17 20.56 37.60 -55.51
N PRO A 18 21.11 36.53 -56.14
CA PRO A 18 20.34 35.26 -56.21
C PRO A 18 21.13 33.92 -56.41
N ALA A 19 20.38 32.81 -56.35
CA ALA A 19 20.55 31.52 -57.07
C ALA A 19 21.71 30.53 -56.77
N SER A 20 21.31 29.28 -56.49
CA SER A 20 22.08 28.01 -56.66
C SER A 20 22.04 27.56 -58.15
N PRO A 21 22.78 26.54 -58.67
CA PRO A 21 22.74 25.13 -58.20
C PRO A 21 24.02 24.26 -58.48
N VAL A 22 23.84 22.92 -58.42
CA VAL A 22 24.64 21.81 -59.03
C VAL A 22 25.67 21.08 -58.15
N SER A 23 25.63 19.74 -58.26
CA SER A 23 26.47 18.71 -57.61
C SER A 23 26.91 17.64 -58.62
N PRO A 24 28.04 16.95 -58.41
CA PRO A 24 28.25 15.59 -58.94
C PRO A 24 28.64 14.54 -57.86
N THR A 25 27.92 13.39 -57.86
CA THR A 25 28.40 11.99 -58.16
C THR A 25 29.88 11.63 -57.96
N SER A 26 30.33 10.40 -57.64
CA SER A 26 29.75 9.03 -57.59
C SER A 26 30.81 8.04 -57.01
N ALA A 27 30.58 6.74 -56.72
CA ALA A 27 29.42 5.92 -56.30
C ALA A 27 29.90 4.43 -56.18
N ALA A 28 29.43 3.63 -55.20
CA ALA A 28 29.61 2.16 -55.20
C ALA A 28 28.59 1.41 -54.32
N SER A 29 27.71 0.64 -54.97
CA SER A 29 26.88 -0.44 -54.38
C SER A 29 27.48 -1.81 -54.76
N PRO A 30 26.99 -2.96 -54.23
CA PRO A 30 25.75 -3.62 -54.70
C PRO A 30 24.82 -4.04 -53.52
N ALA A 31 23.49 -4.12 -53.61
CA ALA A 31 22.61 -4.87 -54.53
C ALA A 31 22.74 -6.41 -54.41
N SER A 32 21.72 -7.25 -54.56
CA SER A 32 20.24 -7.15 -54.42
C SER A 32 19.65 -8.55 -54.72
N ALA A 33 18.52 -8.92 -54.14
CA ALA A 33 17.68 -9.98 -54.70
C ALA A 33 16.21 -9.72 -54.38
N ALA A 34 15.36 -9.68 -55.40
CA ALA A 34 13.93 -9.42 -55.27
C ALA A 34 13.12 -10.44 -56.08
N SER A 35 11.84 -10.51 -55.72
CA SER A 35 10.66 -10.89 -56.54
C SER A 35 10.06 -12.28 -56.24
N PRO A 36 8.74 -12.47 -56.47
CA PRO A 36 7.79 -11.54 -57.11
C PRO A 36 6.59 -11.13 -56.23
N ALA A 37 5.86 -10.12 -56.71
CA ALA A 37 4.53 -9.80 -56.21
C ALA A 37 3.49 -10.83 -56.72
N LEU A 38 2.55 -11.19 -55.85
CA LEU A 38 1.28 -11.84 -56.20
C LEU A 38 0.14 -10.80 -56.08
N PRO A 39 -0.96 -10.93 -56.85
CA PRO A 39 -1.97 -9.89 -56.96
C PRO A 39 -2.74 -9.72 -55.64
N ALA A 40 -3.08 -8.46 -55.31
CA ALA A 40 -3.93 -8.17 -54.17
C ALA A 40 -5.33 -8.80 -54.39
N PRO A 41 -5.83 -9.64 -53.47
CA PRO A 41 -7.22 -10.06 -53.50
C PRO A 41 -8.10 -8.86 -53.17
N THR A 42 -9.03 -8.54 -54.06
CA THR A 42 -10.03 -7.46 -53.85
C THR A 42 -11.06 -7.92 -52.81
N VAL A 43 -10.69 -7.89 -51.53
CA VAL A 43 -11.59 -8.23 -50.42
C VAL A 43 -12.60 -7.09 -50.25
N GLN A 44 -13.89 -7.41 -50.38
CA GLN A 44 -14.96 -6.46 -50.06
C GLN A 44 -14.97 -6.21 -48.56
N VAL A 45 -14.60 -4.99 -48.16
CA VAL A 45 -14.61 -4.57 -46.75
C VAL A 45 -16.02 -4.09 -46.38
N SER A 46 -16.73 -4.86 -45.55
CA SER A 46 -17.96 -4.40 -44.91
C SER A 46 -17.63 -3.55 -43.68
N SER A 47 -17.52 -2.22 -43.86
CA SER A 47 -17.39 -1.30 -42.73
C SER A 47 -18.72 -1.18 -41.98
N ILE A 48 -18.69 -1.45 -40.68
CA ILE A 48 -19.81 -1.27 -39.75
C ILE A 48 -19.28 -0.46 -38.55
N ALA A 49 -20.19 0.09 -37.73
CA ALA A 49 -19.92 1.07 -36.68
C ALA A 49 -18.73 0.72 -35.74
N ASP A 50 -18.15 1.77 -35.15
CA ASP A 50 -16.96 1.76 -34.28
C ASP A 50 -15.61 1.38 -34.93
N GLY A 51 -15.59 1.16 -36.25
CA GLY A 51 -14.35 1.07 -37.03
C GLY A 51 -13.48 -0.13 -36.62
N LEU A 52 -14.12 -1.26 -36.31
CA LEU A 52 -13.49 -2.56 -36.19
C LEU A 52 -13.50 -3.22 -37.58
N VAL A 53 -12.37 -3.74 -38.05
CA VAL A 53 -12.27 -4.35 -39.39
C VAL A 53 -12.21 -5.86 -39.25
N ILE A 54 -13.14 -6.58 -39.90
CA ILE A 54 -13.15 -8.04 -39.97
C ILE A 54 -12.84 -8.46 -41.41
N PRO A 55 -11.93 -9.43 -41.65
CA PRO A 55 -11.68 -9.97 -42.98
C PRO A 55 -12.97 -10.50 -43.64
N GLY A 56 -13.18 -10.24 -44.94
CA GLY A 56 -14.43 -10.59 -45.62
C GLY A 56 -14.73 -12.10 -45.68
N ASN A 57 -13.68 -12.92 -45.66
CA ASN A 57 -13.68 -14.38 -45.48
C ASN A 57 -14.14 -14.84 -44.08
N LEU A 58 -14.04 -13.98 -43.07
CA LEU A 58 -14.41 -14.28 -41.68
C LEU A 58 -15.74 -13.67 -41.25
N GLY A 59 -16.29 -12.70 -42.00
CA GLY A 59 -17.54 -12.00 -41.66
C GLY A 59 -18.79 -12.89 -41.54
N THR A 60 -18.76 -14.11 -42.07
CA THR A 60 -19.83 -15.13 -41.95
C THR A 60 -19.45 -16.31 -41.06
N LYS A 61 -18.22 -16.35 -40.54
CA LYS A 61 -17.64 -17.46 -39.76
C LYS A 61 -17.67 -17.10 -38.27
N GLN A 62 -18.36 -17.89 -37.44
CA GLN A 62 -18.35 -17.69 -35.99
C GLN A 62 -16.90 -17.71 -35.46
N VAL A 63 -16.59 -16.77 -34.55
CA VAL A 63 -15.22 -16.62 -34.00
C VAL A 63 -14.74 -17.90 -33.33
N ASP A 64 -15.64 -18.68 -32.72
CA ASP A 64 -15.37 -20.01 -32.16
C ASP A 64 -14.71 -20.99 -33.15
N ALA A 65 -14.90 -20.81 -34.46
CA ALA A 65 -14.36 -21.64 -35.52
C ALA A 65 -13.12 -21.04 -36.22
N TRP A 66 -12.64 -19.87 -35.80
CA TRP A 66 -11.47 -19.22 -36.38
C TRP A 66 -10.20 -20.02 -36.05
N GLY A 67 -9.36 -20.28 -37.05
CA GLY A 67 -8.01 -20.81 -36.87
C GLY A 67 -7.05 -19.75 -36.33
N ASP A 68 -5.83 -20.19 -36.02
CA ASP A 68 -4.70 -19.31 -35.69
C ASP A 68 -4.45 -18.26 -36.79
N SER A 69 -4.45 -18.69 -38.04
CA SER A 69 -4.25 -17.83 -39.22
C SER A 69 -5.36 -16.78 -39.38
N ASP A 70 -6.60 -17.13 -39.03
CA ASP A 70 -7.77 -16.23 -39.08
C ASP A 70 -7.65 -15.14 -37.99
N VAL A 71 -7.26 -15.53 -36.77
CA VAL A 71 -7.00 -14.60 -35.65
C VAL A 71 -5.87 -13.63 -36.00
N ILE A 72 -4.82 -14.13 -36.64
CA ILE A 72 -3.66 -13.32 -37.04
C ILE A 72 -4.03 -12.34 -38.17
N GLU A 73 -4.81 -12.74 -39.16
CA GLU A 73 -5.34 -11.84 -40.21
C GLU A 73 -6.16 -10.71 -39.58
N PHE A 74 -7.06 -11.02 -38.65
CA PHE A 74 -7.85 -10.03 -37.90
C PHE A 74 -6.99 -9.06 -37.07
N LEU A 75 -5.96 -9.56 -36.38
CA LEU A 75 -5.01 -8.72 -35.63
C LEU A 75 -4.23 -7.78 -36.56
N TYR A 76 -3.79 -8.25 -37.72
CA TYR A 76 -3.08 -7.42 -38.70
C TYR A 76 -3.97 -6.31 -39.30
N LEU A 77 -5.24 -6.58 -39.61
CA LEU A 77 -6.16 -5.56 -40.14
C LEU A 77 -6.49 -4.44 -39.12
N ASN A 78 -6.42 -4.73 -37.81
CA ASN A 78 -6.72 -3.76 -36.77
C ASN A 78 -5.46 -3.12 -36.13
N LYS A 79 -4.25 -3.53 -36.56
CA LYS A 79 -3.01 -3.20 -35.85
C LYS A 79 -2.78 -1.70 -35.64
N ASP A 80 -3.07 -0.88 -36.64
CA ASP A 80 -2.79 0.56 -36.59
C ASP A 80 -3.71 1.30 -35.60
N LYS A 81 -5.00 0.92 -35.56
CA LYS A 81 -5.99 1.49 -34.62
C LYS A 81 -5.60 1.21 -33.15
N TYR A 82 -5.14 -0.02 -32.87
CA TYR A 82 -4.76 -0.45 -31.52
C TYR A 82 -3.24 -0.30 -31.26
N LYS A 83 -2.51 0.40 -32.15
CA LYS A 83 -1.06 0.68 -32.06
C LYS A 83 -0.19 -0.56 -31.83
N LEU A 84 -0.60 -1.69 -32.39
CA LEU A 84 0.15 -2.94 -32.37
C LEU A 84 1.29 -2.88 -33.39
N LYS A 85 2.34 -3.67 -33.15
CA LYS A 85 3.48 -3.84 -34.05
C LYS A 85 3.55 -5.31 -34.44
N ASP A 86 4.09 -5.62 -35.61
CA ASP A 86 4.15 -6.98 -36.15
C ASP A 86 4.79 -7.96 -35.14
N ARG A 87 5.85 -7.55 -34.44
CA ARG A 87 6.48 -8.33 -33.35
C ARG A 87 5.56 -8.69 -32.17
N HIS A 88 4.48 -7.94 -31.92
CA HIS A 88 3.52 -8.24 -30.86
C HIS A 88 2.51 -9.29 -31.35
N ILE A 89 2.12 -9.23 -32.63
CA ILE A 89 1.22 -10.20 -33.27
C ILE A 89 1.96 -11.53 -33.47
N GLN A 90 3.26 -11.49 -33.80
CA GLN A 90 4.13 -12.66 -33.91
C GLN A 90 4.15 -13.49 -32.61
N LEU A 91 4.20 -12.84 -31.44
CA LEU A 91 4.16 -13.54 -30.14
C LEU A 91 2.84 -14.29 -29.88
N LEU A 92 1.75 -13.96 -30.60
CA LEU A 92 0.50 -14.74 -30.55
C LEU A 92 0.48 -15.85 -31.60
N LEU A 93 1.14 -15.66 -32.75
CA LEU A 93 1.35 -16.73 -33.74
C LEU A 93 2.20 -17.86 -33.13
N ASP A 94 3.27 -17.50 -32.43
CA ASP A 94 4.16 -18.43 -31.72
C ASP A 94 3.44 -19.21 -30.58
N GLN A 95 2.16 -18.92 -30.29
CA GLN A 95 1.32 -19.58 -29.29
C GLN A 95 0.06 -20.24 -29.90
N GLU A 96 -0.05 -20.30 -31.23
CA GLU A 96 -1.12 -21.02 -31.98
C GLU A 96 -2.56 -20.66 -31.54
N VAL A 97 -2.80 -19.39 -31.16
CA VAL A 97 -4.06 -18.99 -30.52
C VAL A 97 -5.22 -18.93 -31.51
N ALA A 98 -6.20 -19.82 -31.34
CA ALA A 98 -7.38 -19.95 -32.19
C ALA A 98 -8.71 -19.62 -31.47
N GLY A 99 -9.73 -19.26 -32.25
CA GLY A 99 -11.13 -18.98 -31.87
C GLY A 99 -11.45 -18.71 -30.40
N LYS A 100 -11.98 -19.71 -29.67
CA LYS A 100 -12.37 -19.57 -28.26
C LYS A 100 -11.21 -19.16 -27.33
N ALA A 101 -9.99 -19.63 -27.60
CA ALA A 101 -8.83 -19.24 -26.80
C ALA A 101 -8.53 -17.75 -26.99
N PHE A 102 -8.63 -17.24 -28.23
CA PHE A 102 -8.49 -15.80 -28.51
C PHE A 102 -9.52 -14.96 -27.75
N LEU A 103 -10.79 -15.38 -27.73
CA LEU A 103 -11.84 -14.71 -26.94
C LEU A 103 -11.61 -14.80 -25.42
N ALA A 104 -10.87 -15.79 -24.93
CA ALA A 104 -10.60 -15.98 -23.51
C ALA A 104 -9.33 -15.28 -23.00
N LEU A 105 -8.45 -14.76 -23.88
CA LEU A 105 -7.17 -14.16 -23.51
C LEU A 105 -7.34 -13.02 -22.48
N THR A 106 -6.57 -13.11 -21.40
CA THR A 106 -6.41 -12.03 -20.42
C THR A 106 -5.14 -11.22 -20.71
N GLN A 107 -4.99 -10.08 -20.03
CA GLN A 107 -3.76 -9.29 -20.07
C GLN A 107 -2.58 -10.09 -19.50
N ASP A 108 -2.82 -10.90 -18.47
CA ASP A 108 -1.79 -11.68 -17.77
C ASP A 108 -1.25 -12.82 -18.65
N ASP A 109 -2.10 -13.45 -19.48
CA ASP A 109 -1.67 -14.46 -20.46
C ASP A 109 -0.71 -13.86 -21.49
N LEU A 110 -1.06 -12.68 -22.00
CA LEU A 110 -0.27 -11.94 -22.99
C LEU A 110 1.07 -11.47 -22.41
N GLU A 111 1.08 -10.92 -21.19
CA GLU A 111 2.30 -10.49 -20.51
C GLU A 111 3.21 -11.69 -20.15
N ARG A 112 2.63 -12.85 -19.81
CA ARG A 112 3.36 -14.12 -19.63
C ARG A 112 4.07 -14.57 -20.92
N TRP A 113 3.49 -14.28 -22.08
CA TRP A 113 4.12 -14.49 -23.40
C TRP A 113 5.05 -13.35 -23.85
N LYS A 114 5.46 -12.48 -22.92
CA LYS A 114 6.36 -11.34 -23.14
C LYS A 114 5.79 -10.26 -24.08
N VAL A 115 4.48 -10.23 -24.31
CA VAL A 115 3.83 -9.07 -24.93
C VAL A 115 3.91 -7.90 -23.93
N PRO A 116 4.48 -6.74 -24.28
CA PRO A 116 4.55 -5.63 -23.34
C PRO A 116 3.16 -5.15 -22.92
N GLY A 117 2.99 -4.75 -21.65
CA GLY A 117 1.65 -4.52 -21.07
C GLY A 117 0.77 -3.47 -21.77
N GLY A 118 1.35 -2.50 -22.49
CA GLY A 118 0.59 -1.59 -23.35
C GLY A 118 -0.11 -2.33 -24.52
N PRO A 119 0.67 -2.96 -25.43
CA PRO A 119 0.14 -3.90 -26.42
C PRO A 119 -0.76 -5.01 -25.86
N ALA A 120 -0.46 -5.58 -24.68
CA ALA A 120 -1.32 -6.60 -24.06
C ALA A 120 -2.72 -6.05 -23.76
N LYS A 121 -2.81 -4.88 -23.12
CA LYS A 121 -4.09 -4.16 -22.91
C LYS A 121 -4.79 -3.85 -24.22
N ALA A 122 -4.05 -3.42 -25.25
CA ALA A 122 -4.62 -3.08 -26.55
C ALA A 122 -5.25 -4.31 -27.25
N ILE A 123 -4.66 -5.50 -27.13
CA ILE A 123 -5.22 -6.76 -27.63
C ILE A 123 -6.49 -7.14 -26.84
N VAL A 124 -6.49 -7.00 -25.50
CA VAL A 124 -7.69 -7.27 -24.68
C VAL A 124 -8.85 -6.32 -25.00
N ILE A 125 -8.58 -5.04 -25.27
CA ILE A 125 -9.60 -4.07 -25.73
C ILE A 125 -10.15 -4.51 -27.11
N LEU A 126 -9.28 -4.84 -28.06
CA LEU A 126 -9.67 -5.34 -29.39
C LEU A 126 -10.54 -6.62 -29.31
N ILE A 127 -10.23 -7.55 -28.39
CA ILE A 127 -11.05 -8.74 -28.12
C ILE A 127 -12.43 -8.35 -27.56
N ASN A 128 -12.49 -7.39 -26.65
CA ASN A 128 -13.77 -6.93 -26.07
C ASN A 128 -14.63 -6.19 -27.10
N ASP A 129 -14.02 -5.40 -27.99
CA ASP A 129 -14.71 -4.77 -29.12
C ASP A 129 -15.26 -5.85 -30.09
N LEU A 130 -14.49 -6.92 -30.36
CA LEU A 130 -14.97 -8.07 -31.13
C LEU A 130 -16.13 -8.79 -30.43
N LYS A 131 -16.06 -8.99 -29.09
CA LYS A 131 -17.17 -9.58 -28.32
C LYS A 131 -18.45 -8.75 -28.35
N LYS A 132 -18.33 -7.41 -28.33
CA LYS A 132 -19.47 -6.50 -28.54
C LYS A 132 -20.05 -6.66 -29.94
N PHE A 133 -19.19 -6.67 -30.97
CA PHE A 133 -19.62 -6.84 -32.36
C PHE A 133 -20.39 -8.16 -32.61
N ILE A 134 -19.92 -9.27 -32.02
CA ILE A 134 -20.58 -10.60 -32.16
C ILE A 134 -21.70 -10.84 -31.13
N GLY A 135 -22.12 -9.83 -30.36
CA GLY A 135 -23.25 -9.92 -29.43
C GLY A 135 -23.02 -10.78 -28.18
N LEU A 136 -21.77 -11.10 -27.83
CA LEU A 136 -21.40 -11.86 -26.63
C LEU A 136 -21.24 -11.00 -25.38
N VAL A 137 -21.41 -9.67 -25.49
CA VAL A 137 -21.54 -8.75 -24.35
C VAL A 137 -22.96 -8.19 -24.36
N GLY A 138 -23.75 -8.52 -23.34
CA GLY A 138 -25.07 -7.93 -23.14
C GLY A 138 -24.96 -6.49 -22.65
N GLU A 139 -25.25 -5.52 -23.50
CA GLU A 139 -25.53 -4.13 -23.08
C GLU A 139 -27.03 -3.92 -22.82
N PRO A 140 -27.43 -2.94 -21.99
CA PRO A 140 -28.81 -2.81 -21.51
C PRO A 140 -29.74 -2.24 -22.59
N VAL A 141 -30.88 -2.91 -22.84
CA VAL A 141 -31.82 -2.52 -23.89
C VAL A 141 -32.68 -1.30 -23.47
N PRO A 142 -32.69 -0.19 -24.23
CA PRO A 142 -33.66 0.89 -24.06
C PRO A 142 -34.98 0.57 -24.78
N ALA A 143 -36.12 0.78 -24.12
CA ALA A 143 -37.44 0.40 -24.66
C ALA A 143 -38.09 1.48 -25.54
N LYS A 144 -38.75 1.08 -26.65
CA LYS A 144 -39.98 1.75 -27.14
C LYS A 144 -40.83 0.95 -28.18
N ARG A 145 -41.98 0.47 -27.70
CA ARG A 145 -43.32 0.44 -28.34
C ARG A 145 -43.54 -0.20 -29.73
N LYS A 146 -44.38 -1.25 -29.74
CA LYS A 146 -45.61 -1.31 -30.56
C LYS A 146 -46.73 -2.11 -29.84
N ARG A 147 -47.99 -1.89 -30.24
CA ARG A 147 -49.21 -2.36 -29.55
C ARG A 147 -49.73 -3.70 -30.11
N LYS A 148 -50.36 -4.49 -29.22
CA LYS A 148 -51.35 -5.57 -29.49
C LYS A 148 -50.81 -6.80 -30.25
N ASP A 149 -51.20 -8.05 -29.95
CA ASP A 149 -52.38 -8.51 -29.22
C ASP A 149 -52.11 -9.51 -28.07
N SER A 150 -53.17 -9.77 -27.32
CA SER A 150 -53.32 -10.58 -26.11
C SER A 150 -52.59 -11.92 -26.02
N LEU A 151 -51.81 -12.09 -24.95
CA LEU A 151 -51.75 -13.32 -24.16
C LEU A 151 -51.48 -12.94 -22.69
N ARG A 152 -52.44 -13.22 -21.80
CA ARG A 152 -52.31 -12.99 -20.35
C ARG A 152 -51.47 -14.11 -19.75
N LEU A 153 -50.24 -13.80 -19.35
CA LEU A 153 -49.48 -14.58 -18.38
C LEU A 153 -48.97 -13.60 -17.32
N SER A 154 -49.49 -13.77 -16.11
CA SER A 154 -49.10 -13.02 -14.92
C SER A 154 -47.74 -13.51 -14.44
N ASP A 155 -46.72 -12.66 -14.51
CA ASP A 155 -45.49 -12.86 -13.73
C ASP A 155 -45.45 -11.78 -12.64
N ASP A 156 -46.22 -12.07 -11.59
CA ASP A 156 -46.38 -11.27 -10.39
C ASP A 156 -45.42 -11.82 -9.32
N ARG A 157 -44.13 -11.49 -9.44
CA ARG A 157 -43.08 -11.90 -8.49
C ARG A 157 -42.08 -10.78 -8.20
N PRO A 158 -42.04 -10.25 -6.96
CA PRO A 158 -41.07 -9.23 -6.58
C PRO A 158 -39.66 -9.84 -6.45
N HIS A 159 -38.63 -8.99 -6.58
CA HIS A 159 -37.24 -9.37 -6.36
C HIS A 159 -37.04 -9.91 -4.93
N LYS A 160 -36.75 -11.21 -4.84
CA LYS A 160 -36.58 -11.91 -3.56
C LYS A 160 -35.27 -11.46 -2.89
N ARG A 161 -35.36 -10.62 -1.84
CA ARG A 161 -34.20 -10.25 -1.00
C ARG A 161 -33.52 -11.54 -0.47
N SER A 162 -32.19 -11.52 -0.33
CA SER A 162 -31.47 -12.64 0.29
C SER A 162 -31.94 -12.83 1.74
N LYS A 163 -32.14 -14.09 2.17
CA LYS A 163 -32.51 -14.43 3.54
C LYS A 163 -31.35 -14.02 4.46
N ILE A 164 -31.63 -13.19 5.46
CA ILE A 164 -30.66 -12.87 6.50
C ILE A 164 -30.54 -14.09 7.40
N LEU A 165 -29.34 -14.67 7.49
CA LEU A 165 -29.06 -15.78 8.37
C LEU A 165 -28.85 -15.29 9.80
N PRO A 166 -29.23 -16.04 10.85
CA PRO A 166 -28.85 -15.73 12.23
C PRO A 166 -27.32 -15.70 12.39
N ALA A 167 -26.83 -15.02 13.44
CA ALA A 167 -25.42 -15.07 13.83
C ALA A 167 -25.27 -15.52 15.27
N ARG A 168 -24.29 -16.40 15.51
CA ARG A 168 -23.81 -16.77 16.85
C ARG A 168 -22.48 -16.07 17.12
N ASN A 169 -22.24 -15.70 18.37
CA ASN A 169 -20.89 -15.34 18.79
C ASN A 169 -20.05 -16.63 18.82
N VAL A 170 -18.79 -16.58 18.37
CA VAL A 170 -17.94 -17.77 18.28
C VAL A 170 -17.28 -18.12 19.62
N ASN A 171 -17.20 -17.17 20.55
CA ASN A 171 -16.74 -17.34 21.92
C ASN A 171 -17.31 -16.19 22.78
N ASP A 172 -18.02 -16.47 23.88
CA ASP A 172 -18.86 -15.51 24.63
C ASP A 172 -18.18 -14.18 25.04
N ALA A 173 -16.84 -14.14 25.09
CA ALA A 173 -16.05 -12.94 25.40
C ALA A 173 -15.49 -12.18 24.17
N SER A 174 -15.74 -12.65 22.95
CA SER A 174 -15.15 -12.12 21.71
C SER A 174 -16.08 -11.17 20.95
N THR A 175 -15.52 -10.34 20.06
CA THR A 175 -16.29 -9.56 19.07
C THR A 175 -16.52 -10.32 17.76
N ILE A 176 -16.18 -11.62 17.69
CA ILE A 176 -16.24 -12.43 16.47
C ILE A 176 -17.57 -13.17 16.39
N PHE A 177 -18.25 -13.03 15.26
CA PHE A 177 -19.52 -13.68 14.97
C PHE A 177 -19.41 -14.58 13.74
N GLU A 178 -20.20 -15.64 13.73
CA GLU A 178 -20.37 -16.60 12.64
C GLU A 178 -21.85 -16.61 12.23
N SER A 179 -22.13 -16.45 10.93
CA SER A 179 -23.46 -16.66 10.38
C SER A 179 -23.81 -18.17 10.36
N VAL A 180 -25.04 -18.52 10.75
CA VAL A 180 -25.46 -19.92 10.89
C VAL A 180 -26.53 -20.25 9.86
N ALA A 181 -26.31 -21.31 9.07
CA ALA A 181 -27.29 -21.84 8.14
C ALA A 181 -28.12 -22.98 8.79
N GLU A 182 -29.29 -23.28 8.23
CA GLU A 182 -30.19 -24.32 8.78
C GLU A 182 -29.65 -25.76 8.59
N ASP A 183 -28.81 -25.98 7.58
CA ASP A 183 -28.11 -27.25 7.31
C ASP A 183 -26.61 -27.17 7.71
N ASP A 184 -26.33 -26.96 9.00
CA ASP A 184 -24.97 -26.79 9.59
C ASP A 184 -24.17 -28.11 9.68
N GLY A 185 -24.18 -28.91 8.61
CA GLY A 185 -23.12 -29.89 8.35
C GLY A 185 -21.76 -29.18 8.24
N MET A 186 -20.64 -29.88 8.43
CA MET A 186 -19.32 -29.31 8.77
C MET A 186 -18.62 -28.45 7.67
N GLN A 187 -19.29 -27.40 7.18
CA GLN A 187 -18.92 -26.50 6.09
C GLN A 187 -17.65 -25.72 6.39
N ASN A 188 -16.89 -25.40 5.34
CA ASN A 188 -15.72 -24.54 5.46
C ASN A 188 -16.17 -23.12 5.84
N ARG A 189 -15.47 -22.54 6.82
CA ARG A 189 -15.70 -21.16 7.22
C ARG A 189 -15.27 -20.21 6.12
N GLU A 190 -16.01 -19.13 5.95
CA GLU A 190 -15.69 -18.07 5.00
C GLU A 190 -15.22 -16.81 5.72
N VAL A 191 -14.45 -15.98 5.02
CA VAL A 191 -14.07 -14.63 5.46
C VAL A 191 -14.34 -13.61 4.35
N PRO A 192 -14.77 -12.39 4.70
CA PRO A 192 -15.15 -11.35 3.74
C PRO A 192 -14.13 -11.11 2.62
N PHE A 193 -14.63 -10.95 1.40
CA PHE A 193 -13.84 -10.61 0.22
C PHE A 193 -14.47 -9.43 -0.54
N GLY A 194 -13.63 -8.65 -1.24
CA GLY A 194 -14.08 -7.47 -1.99
C GLY A 194 -14.50 -6.31 -1.09
N ASN A 195 -15.63 -5.68 -1.41
CA ASN A 195 -16.19 -4.56 -0.66
C ASN A 195 -17.67 -4.88 -0.30
N PRO A 196 -17.91 -5.80 0.66
CA PRO A 196 -19.24 -6.29 0.98
C PRO A 196 -20.12 -5.20 1.59
N ASN A 197 -21.41 -5.23 1.26
CA ASN A 197 -22.44 -4.53 2.02
C ASN A 197 -22.64 -5.21 3.38
N PHE A 198 -23.19 -4.49 4.36
CA PHE A 198 -23.39 -5.05 5.70
C PHE A 198 -24.29 -6.32 5.71
N ARG A 199 -25.25 -6.41 4.77
CA ARG A 199 -26.10 -7.60 4.59
C ARG A 199 -25.32 -8.84 4.13
N ASP A 200 -24.22 -8.67 3.41
CA ASP A 200 -23.51 -9.76 2.75
C ASP A 200 -22.79 -10.63 3.79
N PHE A 201 -22.32 -10.04 4.89
CA PHE A 201 -21.79 -10.73 6.09
C PHE A 201 -22.80 -11.70 6.74
N ARG A 202 -24.09 -11.57 6.41
CA ARG A 202 -25.20 -12.38 6.93
C ARG A 202 -26.00 -13.09 5.83
N SER A 203 -25.52 -13.08 4.58
CA SER A 203 -26.20 -13.71 3.43
C SER A 203 -25.64 -15.07 3.03
N VAL A 204 -24.48 -15.46 3.56
CA VAL A 204 -23.81 -16.75 3.35
C VAL A 204 -23.60 -17.42 4.70
N GLY A 205 -23.72 -18.76 4.78
CA GLY A 205 -23.48 -19.51 6.02
C GLY A 205 -21.99 -19.63 6.36
N SER A 206 -21.66 -19.86 7.63
CA SER A 206 -20.27 -19.99 8.13
C SER A 206 -19.35 -18.79 7.85
N MET A 207 -19.90 -17.60 7.57
CA MET A 207 -19.15 -16.36 7.36
C MET A 207 -18.69 -15.79 8.71
N LEU A 208 -17.38 -15.67 8.90
CA LEU A 208 -16.77 -15.04 10.08
C LEU A 208 -16.65 -13.52 9.89
N PHE A 209 -17.12 -12.75 10.86
CA PHE A 209 -17.01 -11.29 10.84
C PHE A 209 -16.81 -10.70 12.25
N VAL A 210 -16.37 -9.44 12.29
CA VAL A 210 -16.07 -8.73 13.54
C VAL A 210 -17.14 -7.68 13.79
N ASP A 211 -17.78 -7.73 14.96
CA ASP A 211 -18.76 -6.75 15.39
C ASP A 211 -18.08 -5.42 15.76
N LYS A 212 -18.24 -4.42 14.89
CA LYS A 212 -17.84 -3.02 15.13
C LYS A 212 -19.06 -2.12 15.40
N THR A 213 -20.23 -2.68 15.69
CA THR A 213 -21.46 -1.89 15.86
C THR A 213 -21.47 -1.03 17.12
N MET A 214 -20.65 -1.35 18.14
CA MET A 214 -20.46 -0.51 19.33
C MET A 214 -19.99 0.92 19.03
N TYR A 215 -19.27 1.12 17.93
CA TYR A 215 -18.79 2.46 17.55
C TYR A 215 -19.92 3.39 17.08
N ILE A 216 -21.09 2.86 16.71
CA ILE A 216 -22.27 3.68 16.37
C ILE A 216 -22.69 4.51 17.59
N GLU A 217 -22.82 3.87 18.75
CA GLU A 217 -23.17 4.53 20.01
C GLU A 217 -22.10 5.56 20.43
N GLN A 218 -20.81 5.23 20.23
CA GLN A 218 -19.71 6.14 20.54
C GLN A 218 -19.70 7.40 19.65
N LEU A 219 -19.97 7.26 18.35
CA LEU A 219 -20.09 8.41 17.43
C LEU A 219 -21.20 9.37 17.89
N GLU A 220 -22.34 8.84 18.32
CA GLU A 220 -23.46 9.65 18.81
C GLU A 220 -23.22 10.28 20.18
N LYS A 221 -22.46 9.62 21.06
CA LYS A 221 -21.99 10.16 22.35
C LYS A 221 -21.06 11.36 22.16
N VAL A 222 -20.25 11.37 21.10
CA VAL A 222 -19.40 12.54 20.78
C VAL A 222 -20.23 13.68 20.20
N GLN A 223 -21.13 13.42 19.25
CA GLN A 223 -22.07 14.42 18.74
C GLN A 223 -23.33 13.75 18.18
N THR A 224 -24.49 14.12 18.70
CA THR A 224 -25.79 13.53 18.33
C THR A 224 -26.11 13.69 16.84
N HIS A 225 -25.89 14.90 16.32
CA HIS A 225 -26.06 15.31 14.92
C HIS A 225 -24.67 15.51 14.28
N PHE A 226 -23.91 14.42 14.12
CA PHE A 226 -22.49 14.51 13.78
C PHE A 226 -22.19 14.92 12.34
N ARG A 227 -21.02 15.55 12.15
CA ARG A 227 -20.39 15.82 10.84
C ARG A 227 -18.94 15.38 10.93
N TYR A 228 -18.61 14.22 10.37
CA TYR A 228 -17.32 13.59 10.59
C TYR A 228 -16.57 13.30 9.30
N THR A 229 -15.26 13.54 9.32
CA THR A 229 -14.31 13.03 8.34
C THR A 229 -13.46 11.93 8.99
N PHE A 230 -13.52 10.74 8.41
CA PHE A 230 -12.81 9.56 8.87
C PHE A 230 -11.74 9.13 7.87
N LEU A 231 -10.50 9.44 8.23
CA LEU A 231 -9.27 9.12 7.52
C LEU A 231 -8.62 7.86 8.10
N ARG A 232 -8.36 6.87 7.25
CA ARG A 232 -7.52 5.69 7.51
C ARG A 232 -6.82 5.31 6.20
N PRO A 233 -5.71 4.56 6.23
CA PRO A 233 -5.12 3.99 5.01
C PRO A 233 -6.13 3.16 4.19
N ARG A 234 -5.79 2.85 2.93
CA ARG A 234 -6.64 2.00 2.08
C ARG A 234 -6.83 0.61 2.71
N ARG A 235 -7.94 -0.05 2.38
CA ARG A 235 -8.32 -1.41 2.84
C ARG A 235 -8.57 -1.61 4.35
N PHE A 236 -8.54 -0.56 5.18
CA PHE A 236 -8.85 -0.64 6.63
C PHE A 236 -10.32 -0.91 7.00
N GLY A 237 -11.23 -1.14 6.04
CA GLY A 237 -12.65 -1.41 6.31
C GLY A 237 -13.58 -0.18 6.33
N LYS A 238 -13.09 1.02 6.00
CA LYS A 238 -13.87 2.28 5.95
C LYS A 238 -15.22 2.14 5.24
N SER A 239 -15.22 1.61 4.02
CA SER A 239 -16.41 1.46 3.18
C SER A 239 -17.45 0.50 3.76
N ALA A 240 -16.99 -0.60 4.37
CA ALA A 240 -17.85 -1.56 5.07
C ALA A 240 -18.48 -0.92 6.32
N PHE A 241 -17.69 -0.13 7.08
CA PHE A 241 -18.21 0.61 8.23
C PHE A 241 -19.22 1.70 7.83
N LEU A 242 -18.98 2.41 6.73
CA LEU A 242 -19.98 3.33 6.17
C LEU A 242 -21.24 2.59 5.70
N GLY A 243 -21.11 1.41 5.08
CA GLY A 243 -22.24 0.54 4.75
C GLY A 243 -23.04 0.06 5.96
N LEU A 244 -22.37 -0.22 7.09
CA LEU A 244 -22.98 -0.50 8.38
C LEU A 244 -23.79 0.71 8.88
N LEU A 245 -23.23 1.92 8.90
CA LEU A 245 -23.96 3.15 9.28
C LEU A 245 -25.18 3.37 8.38
N CYS A 246 -25.02 3.25 7.06
CA CYS A 246 -26.11 3.32 6.10
C CYS A 246 -27.21 2.30 6.40
N THR A 247 -26.88 1.08 6.82
CA THR A 247 -27.90 0.06 7.13
C THR A 247 -28.61 0.32 8.47
N TYR A 248 -27.92 0.91 9.45
CA TYR A 248 -28.46 1.17 10.79
C TYR A 248 -29.40 2.39 10.85
N TYR A 249 -29.09 3.45 10.10
CA TYR A 249 -29.86 4.70 10.13
C TYR A 249 -31.08 4.72 9.20
N ASP A 250 -31.09 3.87 8.18
CA ASP A 250 -32.13 3.78 7.16
C ASP A 250 -33.50 3.40 7.75
N ILE A 251 -34.54 4.16 7.41
CA ILE A 251 -35.92 3.83 7.79
C ILE A 251 -36.39 2.49 7.20
N HIS A 252 -35.93 2.11 6.00
CA HIS A 252 -36.39 0.92 5.27
C HIS A 252 -35.81 -0.39 5.80
N THR A 253 -34.83 -0.33 6.71
CA THR A 253 -34.29 -1.49 7.42
C THR A 253 -34.93 -1.71 8.79
N ALA A 254 -35.89 -0.88 9.20
CA ALA A 254 -36.56 -0.99 10.51
C ALA A 254 -37.23 -2.36 10.72
N GLY A 255 -37.90 -2.89 9.71
CA GLY A 255 -38.56 -4.21 9.77
C GLY A 255 -37.60 -5.40 9.82
N GLU A 256 -36.31 -5.18 9.58
CA GLU A 256 -35.26 -6.21 9.57
C GLU A 256 -34.21 -5.97 10.67
N PHE A 257 -34.46 -5.03 11.59
CA PHE A 257 -33.48 -4.59 12.60
C PHE A 257 -33.04 -5.75 13.50
N ASP A 258 -33.98 -6.53 14.03
CA ASP A 258 -33.68 -7.61 14.97
C ASP A 258 -32.91 -8.76 14.28
N GLU A 259 -33.18 -9.03 12.99
CA GLU A 259 -32.44 -10.01 12.20
C GLU A 259 -30.99 -9.55 11.95
N LEU A 260 -30.81 -8.30 11.51
CA LEU A 260 -29.49 -7.75 11.18
C LEU A 260 -28.63 -7.49 12.42
N PHE A 261 -29.20 -6.86 13.45
CA PHE A 261 -28.46 -6.30 14.58
C PHE A 261 -28.69 -7.03 15.91
N GLY A 262 -29.81 -7.74 16.11
CA GLY A 262 -30.19 -8.32 17.41
C GLY A 262 -29.10 -9.11 18.15
N PRO A 263 -28.33 -9.99 17.48
CA PRO A 263 -27.21 -10.70 18.12
C PRO A 263 -26.02 -9.81 18.52
N LEU A 264 -25.84 -8.68 17.83
CA LEU A 264 -24.70 -7.77 17.90
C LEU A 264 -24.85 -6.75 19.03
N TYR A 265 -23.78 -6.00 19.31
CA TYR A 265 -23.78 -4.97 20.37
C TYR A 265 -24.91 -3.96 20.19
N ILE A 266 -25.09 -3.38 19.00
CA ILE A 266 -26.06 -2.29 18.79
C ILE A 266 -27.51 -2.78 18.75
N GLY A 267 -27.76 -4.08 18.50
CA GLY A 267 -29.10 -4.66 18.66
C GLY A 267 -29.53 -4.74 20.13
N LYS A 268 -28.55 -4.99 21.01
CA LYS A 268 -28.73 -5.02 22.47
C LYS A 268 -28.71 -3.61 23.09
N HIS A 269 -28.09 -2.65 22.42
CA HIS A 269 -27.96 -1.24 22.85
C HIS A 269 -28.43 -0.26 21.76
N PRO A 270 -29.69 -0.33 21.31
CA PRO A 270 -30.18 0.52 20.22
C PRO A 270 -30.23 2.00 20.64
N THR A 271 -29.72 2.87 19.79
CA THR A 271 -29.71 4.32 20.02
C THR A 271 -31.01 5.00 19.57
N PRO A 272 -31.33 6.23 20.04
CA PRO A 272 -32.55 6.94 19.64
C PRO A 272 -32.71 7.19 18.14
N TRP A 273 -31.61 7.16 17.38
CA TRP A 273 -31.57 7.42 15.93
C TRP A 273 -31.65 6.17 15.06
N ARG A 274 -31.80 4.98 15.67
CA ARG A 274 -32.06 3.72 14.98
C ARG A 274 -33.20 3.88 13.97
N ASN A 275 -32.93 3.61 12.70
CA ASN A 275 -33.89 3.64 11.60
C ASN A 275 -34.72 4.95 11.54
N LYS A 276 -34.07 6.13 11.58
CA LYS A 276 -34.73 7.45 11.59
C LYS A 276 -34.49 8.33 10.38
N HIS A 277 -33.60 7.95 9.47
CA HIS A 277 -33.14 8.82 8.39
C HIS A 277 -33.36 8.20 7.01
N LEU A 278 -33.60 9.06 6.01
CA LEU A 278 -33.41 8.67 4.61
C LEU A 278 -31.90 8.63 4.36
N VAL A 279 -31.39 7.51 3.86
CA VAL A 279 -29.95 7.31 3.65
C VAL A 279 -29.57 7.59 2.20
N LEU A 280 -28.65 8.55 2.01
CA LEU A 280 -28.06 8.95 0.73
C LEU A 280 -26.55 8.68 0.77
N LYS A 281 -26.08 7.70 -0.01
CA LYS A 281 -24.66 7.29 -0.06
C LYS A 281 -24.05 7.60 -1.43
N PHE A 282 -22.96 8.36 -1.44
CA PHE A 282 -22.12 8.61 -2.59
C PHE A 282 -20.82 7.81 -2.53
N ASP A 283 -20.25 7.49 -3.69
CA ASP A 283 -18.93 6.89 -3.86
C ASP A 283 -18.20 7.63 -4.98
N LEU A 284 -17.22 8.46 -4.61
CA LEU A 284 -16.50 9.32 -5.56
C LEU A 284 -15.33 8.60 -6.27
N SER A 285 -15.03 7.34 -5.89
CA SER A 285 -13.99 6.53 -6.56
C SER A 285 -14.32 6.20 -8.01
N SER A 286 -15.62 6.16 -8.34
CA SER A 286 -16.14 5.79 -9.65
C SER A 286 -16.17 6.93 -10.68
N ILE A 287 -15.79 8.15 -10.28
CA ILE A 287 -15.78 9.33 -11.16
C ILE A 287 -14.46 9.38 -11.93
N SER A 288 -14.55 9.38 -13.25
CA SER A 288 -13.36 9.45 -14.11
C SER A 288 -12.75 10.85 -14.08
N VAL A 289 -11.51 10.93 -13.61
CA VAL A 289 -10.70 12.17 -13.60
C VAL A 289 -9.58 12.16 -14.64
N SER A 290 -9.50 11.11 -15.47
CA SER A 290 -8.66 11.04 -16.66
C SER A 290 -9.39 11.64 -17.88
N GLY A 291 -8.65 12.27 -18.80
CA GLY A 291 -9.21 12.92 -19.99
C GLY A 291 -9.32 14.45 -19.86
N SER A 292 -10.36 15.07 -20.44
CA SER A 292 -10.63 16.51 -20.28
C SER A 292 -11.42 16.80 -18.99
N ILE A 293 -11.51 18.07 -18.59
CA ILE A 293 -12.39 18.50 -17.49
C ILE A 293 -13.86 18.25 -17.84
N ASP A 294 -14.24 18.33 -19.11
CA ASP A 294 -15.63 18.10 -19.54
C ASP A 294 -16.02 16.63 -19.45
N LEU A 295 -15.12 15.68 -19.78
CA LEU A 295 -15.36 14.25 -19.53
C LEU A 295 -15.49 13.94 -18.03
N MET A 296 -14.76 14.66 -17.17
CA MET A 296 -14.90 14.55 -15.71
C MET A 296 -16.26 15.11 -15.24
N ARG A 297 -16.73 16.22 -15.79
CA ARG A 297 -18.07 16.78 -15.53
C ARG A 297 -19.18 15.86 -15.99
N GLU A 298 -19.06 15.25 -17.17
CA GLU A 298 -20.00 14.25 -17.68
C GLU A 298 -20.04 13.04 -16.75
N SER A 299 -18.88 12.49 -16.38
CA SER A 299 -18.77 11.37 -15.44
C SER A 299 -19.36 11.71 -14.05
N PHE A 300 -19.09 12.90 -13.52
CA PHE A 300 -19.70 13.39 -12.27
C PHE A 300 -21.22 13.45 -12.39
N ASN A 301 -21.73 14.10 -13.45
CA ASN A 301 -23.17 14.25 -13.66
C ASN A 301 -23.88 12.90 -13.76
N GLU A 302 -23.34 11.96 -14.53
CA GLU A 302 -23.89 10.62 -14.67
C GLU A 302 -23.91 9.86 -13.34
N LYS A 303 -22.77 9.82 -12.61
CA LYS A 303 -22.65 9.05 -11.37
C LYS A 303 -23.52 9.62 -10.26
N ILE A 304 -23.53 10.94 -10.08
CA ILE A 304 -24.34 11.58 -9.04
C ILE A 304 -25.84 11.49 -9.39
N ASN A 305 -26.25 11.79 -10.63
CA ASN A 305 -27.67 11.65 -11.02
C ASN A 305 -28.18 10.20 -10.91
N ALA A 306 -27.34 9.19 -11.17
CA ALA A 306 -27.71 7.80 -10.95
C ALA A 306 -27.98 7.49 -9.47
N VAL A 307 -27.14 7.98 -8.56
CA VAL A 307 -27.36 7.83 -7.10
C VAL A 307 -28.64 8.55 -6.65
N LEU A 308 -28.86 9.79 -7.12
CA LEU A 308 -30.05 10.56 -6.76
C LEU A 308 -31.34 9.91 -7.29
N LYS A 309 -31.30 9.36 -8.50
CA LYS A 309 -32.43 8.62 -9.07
C LYS A 309 -32.78 7.38 -8.24
N VAL A 310 -31.78 6.55 -7.90
CA VAL A 310 -31.99 5.35 -7.06
C VAL A 310 -32.48 5.74 -5.65
N PHE A 311 -32.05 6.87 -5.11
CA PHE A 311 -32.58 7.40 -3.85
C PHE A 311 -34.08 7.76 -3.96
N ILE A 312 -34.50 8.45 -5.02
CA ILE A 312 -35.90 8.83 -5.23
C ILE A 312 -36.78 7.59 -5.44
N GLU A 313 -36.34 6.65 -6.28
CA GLU A 313 -37.04 5.37 -6.51
C GLU A 313 -37.14 4.52 -5.23
N LYS A 314 -36.15 4.63 -4.33
CA LYS A 314 -36.18 3.91 -3.05
C LYS A 314 -37.21 4.50 -2.08
N TYR A 315 -37.23 5.82 -1.90
CA TYR A 315 -38.08 6.48 -0.89
C TYR A 315 -39.29 7.18 -1.51
N GLU A 316 -39.88 6.61 -2.57
CA GLU A 316 -40.96 7.28 -3.30
C GLU A 316 -42.18 7.56 -2.42
N GLU A 317 -42.52 6.68 -1.48
CA GLU A 317 -43.62 6.87 -0.53
C GLU A 317 -43.35 8.04 0.43
N GLU A 318 -42.16 8.09 1.04
CA GLU A 318 -41.76 9.13 1.99
C GLU A 318 -41.59 10.52 1.35
N LEU A 319 -41.31 10.55 0.05
CA LEU A 319 -41.17 11.75 -0.76
C LEU A 319 -42.47 12.16 -1.48
N ALA A 320 -43.59 11.48 -1.18
CA ALA A 320 -44.92 11.71 -1.76
C ALA A 320 -44.99 11.55 -3.30
N TYR A 321 -44.35 10.51 -3.81
CA TYR A 321 -44.31 10.08 -5.22
C TYR A 321 -43.92 11.21 -6.20
N PRO A 322 -42.71 11.78 -6.06
CA PRO A 322 -42.24 12.90 -6.88
C PRO A 322 -42.00 12.46 -8.32
N ASP A 323 -42.26 13.35 -9.29
CA ASP A 323 -41.81 13.11 -10.67
C ASP A 323 -40.28 13.23 -10.73
N ILE A 324 -39.60 12.10 -10.97
CA ILE A 324 -38.14 12.03 -11.12
C ILE A 324 -37.63 13.03 -12.16
N ALA A 325 -38.38 13.30 -13.24
CA ALA A 325 -38.00 14.25 -14.29
C ALA A 325 -38.07 15.71 -13.84
N SER A 326 -38.80 16.02 -12.76
CA SER A 326 -38.82 17.35 -12.13
C SER A 326 -37.65 17.59 -11.18
N VAL A 327 -37.04 16.52 -10.65
CA VAL A 327 -35.91 16.59 -9.72
C VAL A 327 -34.57 16.50 -10.45
N ILE A 328 -34.42 15.52 -11.36
CA ILE A 328 -33.14 15.17 -12.00
C ILE A 328 -32.89 16.00 -13.26
N VAL A 329 -31.84 16.83 -13.22
CA VAL A 329 -31.33 17.59 -14.36
C VAL A 329 -30.15 16.83 -14.98
N THR A 330 -30.35 16.22 -16.16
CA THR A 330 -29.43 15.26 -16.80
C THR A 330 -27.97 15.70 -16.89
N ARG A 331 -27.71 17.01 -17.11
CA ARG A 331 -26.36 17.59 -17.27
C ARG A 331 -25.95 18.53 -16.13
N ASP A 332 -26.69 18.55 -15.02
CA ASP A 332 -26.35 19.35 -13.84
C ASP A 332 -26.78 18.62 -12.56
N ALA A 333 -25.93 17.71 -12.08
CA ALA A 333 -26.18 16.99 -10.86
C ALA A 333 -26.10 17.87 -9.59
N SER A 334 -25.48 19.05 -9.67
CA SER A 334 -25.52 20.08 -8.62
C SER A 334 -26.95 20.58 -8.43
N ALA A 335 -27.63 20.92 -9.53
CA ALA A 335 -29.05 21.29 -9.51
C ALA A 335 -29.94 20.12 -9.07
N SER A 336 -29.69 18.90 -9.56
CA SER A 336 -30.42 17.70 -9.11
C SER A 336 -30.32 17.47 -7.60
N LEU A 337 -29.12 17.62 -7.03
CA LEU A 337 -28.89 17.46 -5.60
C LEU A 337 -29.61 18.57 -4.79
N ASN A 338 -29.57 19.81 -5.27
CA ASN A 338 -30.28 20.93 -4.63
C ASN A 338 -31.81 20.72 -4.65
N ASN A 339 -32.35 20.27 -5.79
CA ASN A 339 -33.76 19.91 -5.93
C ASN A 339 -34.16 18.77 -4.98
N LEU A 340 -33.32 17.74 -4.86
CA LEU A 340 -33.56 16.64 -3.92
C LEU A 340 -33.56 17.13 -2.47
N LEU A 341 -32.60 17.97 -2.07
CA LEU A 341 -32.56 18.53 -0.72
C LEU A 341 -33.81 19.36 -0.41
N LYS A 342 -34.30 20.18 -1.34
CA LYS A 342 -35.56 20.93 -1.19
C LYS A 342 -36.77 20.01 -1.06
N LEU A 343 -36.81 18.92 -1.82
CA LEU A 343 -37.88 17.93 -1.75
C LEU A 343 -37.90 17.25 -0.36
N VAL A 344 -36.75 16.79 0.14
CA VAL A 344 -36.66 16.20 1.48
C VAL A 344 -36.94 17.23 2.57
N GLY A 345 -36.48 18.47 2.43
CA GLY A 345 -36.80 19.57 3.36
C GLY A 345 -38.27 20.01 3.37
N SER A 346 -39.06 19.56 2.39
CA SER A 346 -40.52 19.70 2.36
C SER A 346 -41.25 18.50 2.98
N SER A 347 -40.51 17.48 3.42
CA SER A 347 -41.01 16.30 4.12
C SER A 347 -40.74 16.37 5.63
N ASN A 348 -41.28 15.42 6.39
CA ASN A 348 -40.99 15.30 7.83
C ASN A 348 -39.73 14.45 8.13
N TYR A 349 -38.92 14.12 7.12
CA TYR A 349 -37.77 13.24 7.25
C TYR A 349 -36.44 14.00 7.20
N THR A 350 -35.40 13.38 7.76
CA THR A 350 -34.02 13.91 7.76
C THR A 350 -33.06 12.95 7.08
N LEU A 351 -31.94 13.46 6.60
CA LEU A 351 -30.94 12.70 5.85
C LEU A 351 -29.78 12.24 6.75
N PHE A 352 -29.36 10.99 6.53
CA PHE A 352 -27.99 10.55 6.77
C PHE A 352 -27.27 10.57 5.41
N VAL A 353 -26.21 11.36 5.30
CA VAL A 353 -25.41 11.47 4.07
C VAL A 353 -24.04 10.84 4.29
N GLY A 354 -23.73 9.83 3.50
CA GLY A 354 -22.44 9.16 3.44
C GLY A 354 -21.68 9.52 2.16
N VAL A 355 -20.39 9.86 2.26
CA VAL A 355 -19.51 10.10 1.09
C VAL A 355 -18.28 9.22 1.20
N ASP A 356 -18.19 8.19 0.35
CA ASP A 356 -17.04 7.28 0.30
C ASP A 356 -15.98 7.72 -0.72
N GLU A 357 -14.74 7.35 -0.41
CA GLU A 357 -13.49 7.79 -1.05
C GLU A 357 -13.51 9.26 -1.51
N TYR A 358 -13.82 10.19 -0.61
CA TYR A 358 -14.02 11.60 -0.98
C TYR A 358 -12.76 12.24 -1.61
N ASP A 359 -11.58 11.73 -1.28
CA ASP A 359 -10.28 12.18 -1.80
C ASP A 359 -9.82 11.43 -3.06
N SER A 360 -10.58 10.42 -3.54
CA SER A 360 -10.25 9.66 -4.77
C SER A 360 -10.10 10.53 -6.02
N PRO A 361 -10.99 11.52 -6.31
CA PRO A 361 -10.90 12.31 -7.55
C PRO A 361 -9.58 13.06 -7.74
N ALA A 362 -8.88 13.45 -6.67
CA ALA A 362 -7.58 14.12 -6.78
C ALA A 362 -6.40 13.23 -6.39
N ASN A 363 -6.58 12.19 -5.56
CA ASN A 363 -5.60 11.09 -5.48
C ASN A 363 -5.38 10.45 -6.87
N ASN A 364 -6.45 10.18 -7.60
CA ASN A 364 -6.39 9.56 -8.92
C ASN A 364 -5.87 10.54 -10.00
N SER A 365 -5.89 11.86 -9.79
CA SER A 365 -5.26 12.81 -10.74
C SER A 365 -3.79 13.07 -10.44
N VAL A 366 -3.38 13.06 -9.16
CA VAL A 366 -1.99 13.28 -8.73
C VAL A 366 -1.14 12.00 -8.86
N PHE A 367 -1.69 10.81 -8.55
CA PHE A 367 -0.90 9.58 -8.41
C PHE A 367 -1.01 8.58 -9.57
N THR A 368 -1.77 8.85 -10.64
CA THR A 368 -1.78 8.00 -11.86
C THR A 368 -0.97 8.58 -13.02
N GLY A 369 -0.35 9.76 -12.84
CA GLY A 369 0.50 10.40 -13.84
C GLY A 369 1.83 9.66 -13.99
N ALA A 370 1.96 8.84 -15.03
CA ALA A 370 3.23 8.22 -15.39
C ALA A 370 4.16 9.26 -16.05
N ASN A 371 5.37 9.39 -15.49
CA ASN A 371 6.56 10.00 -16.10
C ASN A 371 6.57 11.49 -16.48
N GLU A 372 5.49 12.25 -16.32
CA GLU A 372 5.57 13.71 -16.54
C GLU A 372 6.07 14.44 -15.29
N GLU A 373 7.08 15.30 -15.48
CA GLU A 373 7.49 16.28 -14.47
C GLU A 373 6.30 17.14 -14.04
N LEU A 374 6.32 17.54 -12.77
CA LEU A 374 5.26 18.29 -12.09
C LEU A 374 5.09 19.71 -12.66
N ASN A 375 4.50 19.80 -13.84
CA ASN A 375 4.39 21.01 -14.65
C ASN A 375 3.19 21.88 -14.25
N GLN A 376 3.16 23.13 -14.73
CA GLN A 376 2.08 24.07 -14.43
C GLN A 376 0.69 23.59 -14.94
N ALA A 377 0.63 22.77 -15.99
CA ALA A 377 -0.63 22.26 -16.52
C ALA A 377 -1.28 21.24 -15.54
N THR A 378 -0.47 20.38 -14.92
CA THR A 378 -0.92 19.46 -13.86
C THR A 378 -1.45 20.23 -12.65
N LEU A 379 -0.74 21.28 -12.23
CA LEU A 379 -1.17 22.17 -11.15
C LEU A 379 -2.52 22.84 -11.45
N GLN A 380 -2.67 23.43 -12.64
CA GLN A 380 -3.92 24.06 -13.09
C GLN A 380 -5.08 23.06 -13.14
N ARG A 381 -4.85 21.86 -13.69
CA ARG A 381 -5.84 20.78 -13.77
C ARG A 381 -6.33 20.35 -12.38
N VAL A 382 -5.41 20.11 -11.44
CA VAL A 382 -5.74 19.70 -10.07
C VAL A 382 -6.54 20.79 -9.36
N THR A 383 -6.15 22.07 -9.52
CA THR A 383 -6.89 23.21 -8.98
C THR A 383 -8.31 23.33 -9.58
N GLN A 384 -8.49 23.05 -10.87
CA GLN A 384 -9.80 23.04 -11.52
C GLN A 384 -10.71 21.92 -11.00
N ILE A 385 -10.15 20.73 -10.74
CA ILE A 385 -10.89 19.61 -10.11
C ILE A 385 -11.27 19.99 -8.67
N GLU A 386 -10.34 20.55 -7.90
CA GLU A 386 -10.55 21.00 -6.51
C GLU A 386 -11.69 22.03 -6.41
N GLN A 387 -11.68 23.05 -7.28
CA GLN A 387 -12.73 24.06 -7.34
C GLN A 387 -14.08 23.49 -7.81
N PHE A 388 -14.08 22.58 -8.79
CA PHE A 388 -15.33 21.98 -9.28
C PHE A 388 -16.05 21.17 -8.19
N PHE A 389 -15.37 20.25 -7.50
CA PHE A 389 -16.01 19.47 -6.43
C PHE A 389 -16.46 20.35 -5.24
N LYS A 390 -15.70 21.41 -4.94
CA LYS A 390 -16.06 22.42 -3.95
C LYS A 390 -17.40 23.09 -4.27
N GLU A 391 -17.56 23.59 -5.50
CA GLU A 391 -18.74 24.37 -5.93
C GLU A 391 -19.94 23.47 -6.27
N SER A 392 -19.75 22.43 -7.09
CA SER A 392 -20.83 21.62 -7.66
C SER A 392 -21.32 20.49 -6.76
N PHE A 393 -20.58 20.10 -5.71
CA PHE A 393 -20.97 18.99 -4.84
C PHE A 393 -21.00 19.39 -3.36
N PHE A 394 -19.85 19.78 -2.82
CA PHE A 394 -19.74 19.99 -1.39
C PHE A 394 -20.53 21.23 -0.93
N ALA A 395 -20.50 22.36 -1.64
CA ALA A 395 -21.30 23.54 -1.30
C ALA A 395 -22.81 23.22 -1.19
N VAL A 396 -23.34 22.41 -2.10
CA VAL A 396 -24.75 21.96 -2.09
C VAL A 396 -25.04 21.06 -0.87
N LEU A 397 -24.09 20.22 -0.45
CA LEU A 397 -24.22 19.47 0.81
C LEU A 397 -24.13 20.37 2.05
N LYS A 398 -23.36 21.47 2.00
CA LYS A 398 -23.34 22.48 3.08
C LYS A 398 -24.73 23.11 3.25
N GLU A 399 -25.36 23.46 2.13
CA GLU A 399 -26.71 24.01 2.08
C GLU A 399 -27.72 23.12 2.81
N GLY A 400 -27.72 21.80 2.56
CA GLY A 400 -28.57 20.84 3.30
C GLY A 400 -28.20 20.63 4.77
N CYS A 401 -26.99 21.02 5.17
CA CYS A 401 -26.54 21.03 6.57
C CYS A 401 -26.88 22.35 7.31
N GLY A 402 -27.29 23.40 6.60
CA GLY A 402 -27.72 24.68 7.16
C GLY A 402 -29.23 24.72 7.46
N THR A 403 -29.70 25.86 7.97
CA THR A 403 -31.13 26.18 8.04
C THR A 403 -31.61 26.63 6.67
N MET A 404 -32.36 25.77 5.98
CA MET A 404 -33.00 26.08 4.71
C MET A 404 -34.40 26.67 4.96
N GLY A 405 -34.44 27.99 5.21
CA GLY A 405 -35.67 28.70 5.57
C GLY A 405 -36.18 28.34 6.96
N ASP A 406 -37.50 28.23 7.12
CA ASP A 406 -38.15 27.88 8.40
C ASP A 406 -37.98 26.41 8.79
N CYS A 407 -37.40 25.57 7.92
CA CYS A 407 -37.07 24.18 8.20
C CYS A 407 -35.65 24.04 8.81
N GLY A 408 -35.53 23.17 9.82
CA GLY A 408 -34.25 22.82 10.44
C GLY A 408 -33.28 22.11 9.50
N ALA A 409 -32.07 21.81 9.98
CA ALA A 409 -31.03 21.16 9.18
C ALA A 409 -31.51 19.79 8.64
N ILE A 410 -31.60 19.68 7.31
CA ILE A 410 -32.14 18.53 6.61
C ILE A 410 -31.18 17.34 6.73
N ILE A 411 -29.87 17.60 6.61
CA ILE A 411 -28.81 16.62 6.83
C ILE A 411 -28.50 16.57 8.34
N SER A 412 -29.12 15.58 9.01
CA SER A 412 -28.97 15.34 10.45
C SER A 412 -27.61 14.72 10.80
N LYS A 413 -27.05 13.90 9.90
CA LYS A 413 -25.78 13.18 10.11
C LYS A 413 -24.99 13.14 8.80
N PHE A 414 -23.71 13.50 8.84
CA PHE A 414 -22.81 13.52 7.68
C PHE A 414 -21.52 12.75 7.99
N PHE A 415 -21.17 11.75 7.18
CA PHE A 415 -19.99 10.92 7.38
C PHE A 415 -19.20 10.75 6.08
N VAL A 416 -17.93 11.17 6.11
CA VAL A 416 -17.05 11.23 4.95
C VAL A 416 -15.85 10.32 5.17
N THR A 417 -15.56 9.39 4.26
CA THR A 417 -14.43 8.46 4.35
C THR A 417 -13.37 8.72 3.28
N GLY A 418 -12.09 8.73 3.69
CA GLY A 418 -10.96 9.01 2.80
C GLY A 418 -9.63 8.47 3.31
N VAL A 419 -8.54 8.79 2.61
CA VAL A 419 -7.17 8.42 3.02
C VAL A 419 -6.44 9.64 3.61
N THR A 420 -6.45 10.75 2.89
CA THR A 420 -5.76 12.00 3.22
C THR A 420 -6.77 13.10 3.59
N PRO A 421 -6.37 14.14 4.35
CA PRO A 421 -7.21 15.31 4.61
C PRO A 421 -7.29 16.27 3.40
N ALA A 422 -6.73 15.92 2.25
CA ALA A 422 -6.78 16.76 1.05
C ALA A 422 -8.23 16.96 0.56
N PHE A 423 -8.47 17.96 -0.28
CA PHE A 423 -9.79 18.62 -0.52
C PHE A 423 -10.40 19.32 0.72
N ARG A 424 -9.92 19.13 1.95
CA ARG A 424 -10.53 19.82 3.11
C ARG A 424 -10.26 21.32 3.07
N GLU A 425 -9.05 21.73 2.72
CA GLU A 425 -8.67 23.14 2.72
C GLU A 425 -9.49 23.92 1.68
N GLY A 426 -10.17 24.98 2.12
CA GLY A 426 -11.02 25.79 1.24
C GLY A 426 -12.40 25.20 0.91
N ILE A 427 -12.71 23.94 1.27
CA ILE A 427 -14.06 23.37 1.16
C ILE A 427 -14.77 23.48 2.51
N SER A 428 -15.47 24.60 2.71
CA SER A 428 -16.14 24.97 3.96
C SER A 428 -16.92 23.83 4.68
N PRO A 429 -17.78 23.03 4.04
CA PRO A 429 -18.47 21.92 4.74
C PRO A 429 -17.54 20.78 5.18
N LEU A 430 -16.39 20.58 4.52
CA LEU A 430 -15.35 19.66 4.97
C LEU A 430 -14.46 20.28 6.06
N GLN A 431 -14.31 21.61 6.09
CA GLN A 431 -13.64 22.32 7.19
C GLN A 431 -14.47 22.27 8.49
N GLU A 432 -15.80 22.24 8.36
CA GLU A 432 -16.77 22.13 9.46
C GLU A 432 -16.96 20.70 9.99
N THR A 433 -16.37 19.67 9.38
CA THR A 433 -16.39 18.31 9.96
C THR A 433 -15.31 18.15 11.02
N ASP A 434 -15.56 17.32 12.02
CA ASP A 434 -14.52 16.86 12.94
C ASP A 434 -13.71 15.71 12.30
N ILE A 435 -12.38 15.80 12.32
CA ILE A 435 -11.50 14.67 12.01
C ILE A 435 -11.44 13.76 13.23
N ILE A 436 -12.21 12.68 13.19
CA ILE A 436 -12.36 11.75 14.31
C ILE A 436 -11.26 10.66 14.36
N SER A 437 -10.44 10.55 13.30
CA SER A 437 -9.42 9.50 13.14
C SER A 437 -8.42 9.35 14.27
N GLY A 438 -8.11 10.44 14.97
CA GLY A 438 -7.13 10.48 16.07
C GLY A 438 -7.75 10.45 17.47
N ARG A 439 -9.08 10.31 17.59
CA ARG A 439 -9.76 10.14 18.89
C ARG A 439 -9.47 8.74 19.44
N HIS A 440 -9.22 8.63 20.73
CA HIS A 440 -8.79 7.39 21.38
C HIS A 440 -9.90 6.36 21.45
N GLU A 441 -11.11 6.81 21.79
CA GLU A 441 -12.32 6.02 21.92
C GLU A 441 -12.65 5.30 20.59
N LEU A 442 -12.39 5.99 19.47
CA LEU A 442 -12.66 5.53 18.11
C LEU A 442 -11.43 4.86 17.45
N HIS A 443 -10.37 4.54 18.19
CA HIS A 443 -9.15 3.96 17.62
C HIS A 443 -9.43 2.67 16.83
N GLY A 444 -10.13 1.72 17.45
CA GLY A 444 -10.45 0.39 16.91
C GLY A 444 -11.69 0.32 16.00
N ILE A 445 -12.26 1.45 15.59
CA ILE A 445 -13.44 1.53 14.70
C ILE A 445 -13.23 0.82 13.36
N CYS A 446 -11.98 0.83 12.87
CA CYS A 446 -11.52 0.20 11.64
C CYS A 446 -10.10 -0.35 11.85
N GLY A 447 -9.93 -1.65 11.63
CA GLY A 447 -8.76 -2.42 12.05
C GLY A 447 -9.16 -3.56 13.00
N PHE A 448 -8.31 -4.58 13.11
CA PHE A 448 -8.50 -5.67 14.08
C PHE A 448 -7.48 -5.61 15.21
N THR A 449 -7.87 -6.01 16.42
CA THR A 449 -6.93 -6.19 17.54
C THR A 449 -6.20 -7.53 17.47
N GLU A 450 -5.18 -7.71 18.29
CA GLU A 450 -4.47 -9.00 18.47
C GLU A 450 -5.45 -10.13 18.86
N ASP A 451 -6.38 -9.86 19.78
CA ASP A 451 -7.36 -10.84 20.26
C ASP A 451 -8.36 -11.22 19.14
N GLU A 452 -8.82 -10.23 18.37
CA GLU A 452 -9.70 -10.44 17.21
C GLU A 452 -9.01 -11.31 16.15
N VAL A 453 -7.74 -11.04 15.85
CA VAL A 453 -6.94 -11.86 14.92
C VAL A 453 -6.71 -13.27 15.46
N SER A 454 -6.42 -13.40 16.75
CA SER A 454 -6.18 -14.71 17.39
C SER A 454 -7.41 -15.62 17.30
N VAL A 455 -8.60 -15.09 17.63
CA VAL A 455 -9.86 -15.82 17.49
C VAL A 455 -10.15 -16.12 16.02
N LEU A 456 -9.96 -15.17 15.10
CA LEU A 456 -10.15 -15.42 13.65
C LEU A 456 -9.23 -16.54 13.13
N VAL A 457 -7.96 -16.59 13.52
CA VAL A 457 -7.01 -17.66 13.13
C VAL A 457 -7.45 -19.02 13.67
N GLN A 458 -7.75 -19.11 14.96
CA GLN A 458 -8.22 -20.35 15.60
C GLN A 458 -9.51 -20.86 14.93
N CYS A 459 -10.48 -19.98 14.71
CA CYS A 459 -11.77 -20.34 14.17
C CYS A 459 -11.71 -20.70 12.68
N TYR A 460 -11.07 -19.88 11.84
CA TYR A 460 -11.02 -20.09 10.39
C TYR A 460 -10.20 -21.33 10.02
N LEU A 461 -9.03 -21.51 10.63
CA LEU A 461 -8.15 -22.66 10.35
C LEU A 461 -8.48 -23.90 11.18
N ARG A 462 -9.49 -23.84 12.06
CA ARG A 462 -9.89 -24.90 13.01
C ARG A 462 -8.70 -25.41 13.84
N LYS A 463 -7.87 -24.49 14.33
CA LYS A 463 -6.65 -24.76 15.09
C LYS A 463 -6.82 -24.48 16.58
N GLY A 464 -6.21 -25.30 17.42
CA GLY A 464 -6.08 -25.01 18.85
C GLY A 464 -5.14 -23.82 19.10
N GLU A 465 -5.22 -23.22 20.28
CA GLU A 465 -4.44 -22.04 20.67
C GLU A 465 -2.94 -22.18 20.37
N LYS A 466 -2.33 -23.32 20.75
CA LYS A 466 -0.90 -23.61 20.51
C LYS A 466 -0.51 -23.71 19.03
N ASP A 467 -1.43 -24.16 18.16
CA ASP A 467 -1.18 -24.30 16.72
C ASP A 467 -1.44 -23.00 15.95
N ALA A 468 -2.20 -22.09 16.58
CA ALA A 468 -2.52 -20.75 16.10
C ALA A 468 -1.45 -19.71 16.53
N GLU A 469 -0.86 -19.83 17.72
CA GLU A 469 0.14 -18.89 18.26
C GLU A 469 1.28 -18.58 17.26
N PRO A 470 1.93 -19.55 16.59
CA PRO A 470 2.98 -19.25 15.60
C PRO A 470 2.46 -18.43 14.41
N ILE A 471 1.24 -18.72 13.94
CA ILE A 471 0.61 -18.01 12.81
C ILE A 471 0.28 -16.56 13.21
N VAL A 472 -0.26 -16.36 14.41
CA VAL A 472 -0.51 -15.03 14.96
C VAL A 472 0.80 -14.26 15.12
N ASP A 473 1.87 -14.90 15.58
CA ASP A 473 3.22 -14.34 15.64
C ASP A 473 3.75 -13.90 14.26
N THR A 474 3.57 -14.71 13.20
CA THR A 474 3.87 -14.30 11.82
C THR A 474 3.07 -13.06 11.42
N MET A 475 1.74 -13.10 11.61
CA MET A 475 0.84 -12.02 11.23
C MET A 475 1.12 -10.73 12.03
N ARG A 476 1.56 -10.84 13.28
CA ARG A 476 1.94 -9.70 14.13
C ARG A 476 3.11 -8.93 13.53
N ARG A 477 4.16 -9.64 13.08
CA ARG A 477 5.34 -9.05 12.44
C ARG A 477 5.00 -8.41 11.09
N LEU A 478 4.11 -9.03 10.32
CA LEU A 478 3.76 -8.57 8.97
C LEU A 478 2.72 -7.43 8.94
N TYR A 479 1.70 -7.45 9.79
CA TYR A 479 0.48 -6.64 9.60
C TYR A 479 0.00 -5.83 10.81
N ASN A 480 0.48 -6.09 12.02
CA ASN A 480 0.14 -5.30 13.22
C ASN A 480 0.93 -3.97 13.23
N GLY A 481 0.88 -3.25 14.35
CA GLY A 481 1.69 -2.09 14.66
C GLY A 481 1.01 -0.75 14.44
N TYR A 482 -0.17 -0.70 13.80
CA TYR A 482 -0.86 0.55 13.51
C TYR A 482 -1.52 1.14 14.76
N HIS A 483 -1.09 2.35 15.13
CA HIS A 483 -1.68 3.18 16.18
C HIS A 483 -2.06 4.55 15.59
N PHE A 484 -3.35 4.92 15.72
CA PHE A 484 -3.89 6.14 15.10
C PHE A 484 -4.30 7.22 16.11
N ALA A 485 -4.53 6.88 17.37
CA ALA A 485 -4.88 7.85 18.40
C ALA A 485 -3.78 8.90 18.57
N ASN A 486 -4.17 10.15 18.83
CA ASN A 486 -3.23 11.26 18.96
C ASN A 486 -2.55 11.32 20.35
N SER A 487 -3.13 10.66 21.36
CA SER A 487 -2.70 10.73 22.75
C SER A 487 -1.41 9.95 23.00
N ALA A 488 -0.28 10.66 23.13
CA ALA A 488 0.93 10.07 23.68
C ALA A 488 0.71 9.63 25.14
N GLY A 489 1.09 8.40 25.48
CA GLY A 489 1.13 7.91 26.87
C GLY A 489 0.14 6.81 27.26
N ASP A 490 -0.89 6.50 26.46
CA ASP A 490 -1.74 5.34 26.77
C ASP A 490 -1.11 4.02 26.26
N MET A 491 -0.25 3.47 27.11
CA MET A 491 0.45 2.19 26.91
C MET A 491 -0.47 0.99 26.68
N ASN A 492 -1.77 1.09 27.02
CA ASN A 492 -2.72 -0.02 26.95
C ASN A 492 -3.52 -0.06 25.64
N THR A 493 -3.37 0.93 24.76
CA THR A 493 -4.09 0.95 23.47
C THR A 493 -3.46 -0.06 22.49
N PRO A 494 -4.15 -1.13 22.07
CA PRO A 494 -3.53 -2.17 21.26
C PRO A 494 -3.17 -1.67 19.86
N GLY A 495 -2.11 -2.26 19.29
CA GLY A 495 -1.83 -2.14 17.86
C GLY A 495 -2.96 -2.76 17.04
N LEU A 496 -3.24 -2.17 15.87
CA LEU A 496 -4.23 -2.67 14.94
C LEU A 496 -3.58 -3.35 13.74
N TYR A 497 -4.29 -4.37 13.23
CA TYR A 497 -4.04 -5.05 11.97
C TYR A 497 -4.89 -4.47 10.85
N ASN A 498 -4.37 -4.51 9.61
CA ASN A 498 -5.17 -4.23 8.42
C ASN A 498 -6.11 -5.44 8.12
N PRO A 499 -7.45 -5.27 8.16
CA PRO A 499 -8.42 -6.37 7.98
C PRO A 499 -8.28 -7.14 6.66
N GLN A 500 -7.99 -6.45 5.56
CA GLN A 500 -7.85 -7.08 4.25
C GLN A 500 -6.62 -7.99 4.19
N LEU A 501 -5.52 -7.59 4.83
CA LEU A 501 -4.29 -8.39 4.91
C LEU A 501 -4.48 -9.62 5.80
N VAL A 502 -5.22 -9.47 6.91
CA VAL A 502 -5.64 -10.60 7.77
C VAL A 502 -6.45 -11.62 6.97
N PHE A 503 -7.53 -11.19 6.31
CA PHE A 503 -8.38 -12.11 5.55
C PHE A 503 -7.69 -12.70 4.31
N HIS A 504 -6.79 -11.96 3.66
CA HIS A 504 -5.97 -12.50 2.57
C HIS A 504 -5.03 -13.59 3.09
N PHE A 505 -4.25 -13.32 4.15
CA PHE A 505 -3.34 -14.30 4.73
C PHE A 505 -4.06 -15.59 5.14
N LEU A 506 -5.23 -15.48 5.78
CA LEU A 506 -6.05 -16.63 6.16
C LEU A 506 -6.46 -17.48 4.95
N ARG A 507 -6.95 -16.86 3.87
CA ARG A 507 -7.34 -17.56 2.63
C ARG A 507 -6.15 -18.22 1.94
N GLU A 508 -5.03 -17.53 1.78
CA GLU A 508 -3.81 -18.08 1.15
C GLU A 508 -3.30 -19.29 1.94
N LEU A 509 -3.20 -19.17 3.27
CA LEU A 509 -2.72 -20.25 4.13
C LEU A 509 -3.64 -21.47 4.07
N ALA A 510 -4.96 -21.27 4.06
CA ALA A 510 -5.93 -22.35 3.95
C ALA A 510 -5.95 -23.01 2.55
N SER A 511 -5.65 -22.26 1.48
CA SER A 511 -5.73 -22.74 0.09
C SER A 511 -4.42 -23.37 -0.41
N HIS A 512 -3.28 -22.89 0.09
CA HIS A 512 -1.95 -23.22 -0.45
C HIS A 512 -0.95 -23.73 0.60
N GLY A 513 -1.28 -23.66 1.90
CA GLY A 513 -0.36 -24.06 2.98
C GLY A 513 0.82 -23.11 3.21
N SER A 514 0.92 -22.03 2.42
CA SER A 514 1.91 -20.96 2.52
C SER A 514 1.31 -19.65 2.05
N VAL A 515 1.85 -18.51 2.50
CA VAL A 515 1.36 -17.18 2.12
C VAL A 515 2.45 -16.42 1.36
N SER A 516 2.20 -16.15 0.08
CA SER A 516 3.06 -15.29 -0.74
C SER A 516 3.01 -13.83 -0.27
N LYS A 517 4.02 -13.04 -0.61
CA LYS A 517 4.02 -11.60 -0.29
C LYS A 517 2.79 -10.93 -0.97
N PRO A 518 1.92 -10.22 -0.24
CA PRO A 518 0.78 -9.53 -0.84
C PRO A 518 1.24 -8.50 -1.89
N ASN A 519 0.52 -8.44 -3.01
CA ASN A 519 0.83 -7.55 -4.14
C ASN A 519 0.50 -6.07 -3.86
N GLU A 520 1.02 -5.13 -4.67
CA GLU A 520 0.80 -3.67 -4.46
C GLU A 520 -0.69 -3.30 -4.36
N ALA A 521 -1.58 -3.97 -5.13
CA ALA A 521 -3.03 -3.77 -5.09
C ALA A 521 -3.70 -4.24 -3.78
N THR A 522 -3.07 -5.17 -3.07
CA THR A 522 -3.52 -5.75 -1.79
C THR A 522 -2.93 -5.02 -0.59
N VAL A 523 -1.67 -4.57 -0.69
CA VAL A 523 -0.95 -3.87 0.39
C VAL A 523 -1.46 -2.45 0.58
N VAL A 524 -1.09 -1.52 -0.31
CA VAL A 524 -1.58 -0.14 -0.35
C VAL A 524 -1.32 0.41 -1.75
N HIS A 525 -2.35 0.98 -2.39
CA HIS A 525 -2.27 1.59 -3.73
C HIS A 525 -1.33 2.81 -3.86
N SER A 526 -0.62 3.17 -2.77
CA SER A 526 0.10 4.43 -2.58
C SER A 526 1.60 4.24 -2.37
N MET A 527 2.13 3.00 -2.47
CA MET A 527 3.58 2.73 -2.41
C MET A 527 4.35 3.44 -3.53
N HIS A 528 3.69 3.80 -4.64
CA HIS A 528 4.26 4.64 -5.69
C HIS A 528 4.84 5.95 -5.15
N ILE A 529 4.30 6.53 -4.06
CA ILE A 529 4.84 7.79 -3.53
C ILE A 529 6.29 7.68 -3.05
N LEU A 530 6.70 6.50 -2.59
CA LEU A 530 8.09 6.26 -2.21
C LEU A 530 9.00 6.43 -3.44
N LYS A 531 8.58 5.93 -4.61
CA LYS A 531 9.29 6.05 -5.89
C LYS A 531 9.48 7.52 -6.32
N TYR A 532 8.58 8.42 -5.91
CA TYR A 532 8.67 9.88 -6.17
C TYR A 532 9.44 10.68 -5.10
N ILE A 533 9.84 10.09 -3.97
CA ILE A 533 10.75 10.78 -3.02
C ILE A 533 12.06 11.05 -3.75
N ALA A 534 12.51 12.31 -3.77
CA ALA A 534 13.73 12.68 -4.48
C ALA A 534 14.99 12.12 -3.81
N ASP A 535 16.04 11.87 -4.59
CA ASP A 535 17.34 11.44 -4.06
C ASP A 535 18.02 12.58 -3.26
N ILE A 536 17.82 13.83 -3.68
CA ILE A 536 18.31 15.05 -3.04
C ILE A 536 17.15 16.05 -2.98
N GLY A 537 16.99 16.77 -1.86
CA GLY A 537 15.93 17.75 -1.67
C GLY A 537 15.77 18.15 -0.21
N GLU A 538 14.72 18.92 0.11
CA GLU A 538 14.37 19.18 1.51
C GLU A 538 13.88 17.89 2.19
N PHE A 539 13.00 17.14 1.53
CA PHE A 539 12.63 15.79 1.93
C PHE A 539 13.14 14.78 0.88
N SER A 540 14.09 13.93 1.27
CA SER A 540 14.79 13.02 0.36
C SER A 540 14.94 11.60 0.93
N VAL A 541 15.57 10.72 0.16
CA VAL A 541 15.97 9.36 0.61
C VAL A 541 16.82 9.40 1.89
N ASP A 542 17.58 10.46 2.14
CA ASP A 542 18.33 10.61 3.40
C ASP A 542 17.41 10.68 4.63
N ASN A 543 16.19 11.20 4.50
CA ASN A 543 15.20 11.20 5.59
C ASN A 543 14.60 9.81 5.81
N LEU A 544 14.44 8.99 4.75
CA LEU A 544 14.08 7.58 4.91
C LEU A 544 15.20 6.78 5.58
N ILE A 545 16.45 7.07 5.23
CA ILE A 545 17.63 6.49 5.91
C ILE A 545 17.64 6.91 7.38
N GLU A 546 17.39 8.19 7.70
CA GLU A 546 17.28 8.72 9.07
C GLU A 546 16.15 8.04 9.87
N LEU A 547 15.00 7.76 9.25
CA LEU A 547 13.89 7.02 9.84
C LEU A 547 14.26 5.57 10.16
N ILE A 548 14.82 4.82 9.20
CA ILE A 548 15.30 3.45 9.40
C ILE A 548 16.39 3.40 10.48
N THR A 549 17.29 4.39 10.45
CA THR A 549 18.40 4.61 11.40
C THR A 549 17.91 4.84 12.83
N SER A 550 16.94 5.73 13.00
CA SER A 550 16.49 6.21 14.31
C SER A 550 15.33 5.39 14.89
N GLY A 551 14.73 4.50 14.09
CA GLY A 551 13.49 3.77 14.37
C GLY A 551 12.23 4.65 14.44
N SER A 552 12.38 5.96 14.67
CA SER A 552 11.28 6.92 14.69
C SER A 552 11.75 8.36 14.40
N VAL A 553 10.87 9.15 13.79
CA VAL A 553 11.10 10.58 13.50
C VAL A 553 10.15 11.47 14.32
N ASP A 554 10.66 12.62 14.74
CA ASP A 554 9.85 13.68 15.35
C ASP A 554 9.34 14.62 14.26
N THR A 555 8.05 14.90 14.26
CA THR A 555 7.43 15.82 13.30
C THR A 555 6.04 16.21 13.77
N GLU A 556 5.70 17.47 13.58
CA GLU A 556 4.32 17.92 13.63
C GLU A 556 3.52 17.25 12.50
N ILE A 557 2.27 16.88 12.78
CA ILE A 557 1.37 16.27 11.81
C ILE A 557 0.43 17.34 11.27
N VAL A 558 0.59 17.64 9.98
CA VAL A 558 -0.23 18.61 9.25
C VAL A 558 -1.60 17.99 9.00
N SER A 559 -2.60 18.42 9.77
CA SER A 559 -3.96 17.86 9.74
C SER A 559 -4.88 18.43 8.65
N GLN A 560 -4.43 19.47 7.93
CA GLN A 560 -5.17 20.14 6.86
C GLN A 560 -4.18 20.62 5.80
N PHE A 561 -4.42 20.29 4.53
CA PHE A 561 -3.65 20.77 3.37
C PHE A 561 -4.45 20.56 2.08
N GLY A 562 -4.30 21.42 1.07
CA GLY A 562 -4.88 21.26 -0.27
C GLY A 562 -4.10 20.33 -1.20
N PHE A 563 -4.66 19.96 -2.36
CA PHE A 563 -3.95 19.11 -3.33
C PHE A 563 -2.75 19.80 -4.01
N VAL A 564 -2.77 21.13 -4.08
CA VAL A 564 -1.60 21.94 -4.48
C VAL A 564 -0.40 21.69 -3.54
N GLU A 565 -0.63 21.43 -2.26
CA GLU A 565 0.44 21.08 -1.32
C GLU A 565 0.97 19.66 -1.58
N LEU A 566 0.10 18.70 -1.93
CA LEU A 566 0.50 17.35 -2.34
C LEU A 566 1.37 17.32 -3.59
N LEU A 567 1.11 18.22 -4.55
CA LEU A 567 1.99 18.41 -5.71
C LEU A 567 3.38 18.97 -5.29
N ASN A 568 3.47 19.67 -4.16
CA ASN A 568 4.73 20.13 -3.58
C ASN A 568 5.42 19.09 -2.66
N PHE A 569 5.08 17.80 -2.80
CA PHE A 569 5.80 16.71 -2.13
C PHE A 569 7.32 16.80 -2.41
N GLY A 570 8.13 16.55 -1.39
CA GLY A 570 9.58 16.80 -1.41
C GLY A 570 10.01 18.20 -0.88
N LYS A 571 9.12 19.21 -0.87
CA LYS A 571 9.45 20.61 -0.52
C LYS A 571 9.15 21.04 0.92
N LYS A 572 8.41 20.24 1.71
CA LYS A 572 8.10 20.51 3.12
C LYS A 572 8.23 19.22 3.91
N LYS A 573 9.19 19.12 4.83
CA LYS A 573 9.43 17.87 5.60
C LYS A 573 8.20 17.37 6.38
N ASN A 574 7.53 18.26 7.12
CA ASN A 574 6.38 17.91 7.96
C ASN A 574 5.19 17.40 7.14
N LEU A 575 4.91 18.01 5.99
CA LEU A 575 3.88 17.56 5.06
C LEU A 575 4.19 16.17 4.50
N CYS A 576 5.45 15.93 4.09
CA CYS A 576 5.86 14.62 3.57
C CYS A 576 5.69 13.53 4.63
N TRP A 577 6.13 13.77 5.88
CA TRP A 577 5.90 12.84 6.98
C TRP A 577 4.42 12.59 7.28
N SER A 578 3.62 13.66 7.28
CA SER A 578 2.16 13.58 7.48
C SER A 578 1.49 12.73 6.41
N LEU A 579 1.91 12.88 5.16
CA LEU A 579 1.41 12.09 4.05
C LEU A 579 1.79 10.61 4.17
N LEU A 580 3.04 10.29 4.53
CA LEU A 580 3.45 8.90 4.76
C LEU A 580 2.65 8.25 5.93
N LEU A 581 2.24 9.03 6.94
CA LEU A 581 1.29 8.58 7.98
C LEU A 581 -0.12 8.31 7.40
N TYR A 582 -0.71 9.25 6.66
CA TYR A 582 -2.06 9.08 6.10
C TYR A 582 -2.16 7.89 5.13
N LEU A 583 -1.10 7.64 4.35
CA LEU A 583 -1.01 6.51 3.43
C LEU A 583 -0.74 5.17 4.13
N GLY A 584 -0.44 5.16 5.44
CA GLY A 584 -0.17 3.95 6.22
C GLY A 584 1.25 3.39 6.09
N ILE A 585 2.17 4.13 5.47
CA ILE A 585 3.60 3.78 5.46
C ILE A 585 4.19 3.97 6.86
N LEU A 586 3.72 4.99 7.57
CA LEU A 586 4.07 5.28 8.95
C LEU A 586 2.85 5.19 9.86
N THR A 587 3.14 5.15 11.16
CA THR A 587 2.17 5.13 12.24
C THR A 587 2.74 5.85 13.46
N ARG A 588 1.92 6.17 14.47
CA ARG A 588 2.39 6.77 15.72
C ARG A 588 2.99 5.69 16.63
N GLY A 589 4.08 6.03 17.32
CA GLY A 589 4.58 5.29 18.48
C GLY A 589 3.87 5.71 19.77
N SER A 590 4.06 4.97 20.85
CA SER A 590 3.49 5.30 22.18
C SER A 590 3.97 6.66 22.74
N ASN A 591 5.10 7.16 22.22
CA ASN A 591 5.67 8.48 22.50
C ASN A 591 5.23 9.56 21.48
N GLY A 592 4.21 9.31 20.65
CA GLY A 592 3.67 10.24 19.65
C GLY A 592 4.48 10.38 18.36
N ARG A 593 5.78 10.03 18.38
CA ARG A 593 6.70 10.07 17.22
C ARG A 593 6.27 9.12 16.12
N LEU A 594 6.59 9.41 14.86
CA LEU A 594 6.27 8.51 13.76
C LEU A 594 7.29 7.38 13.63
N LYS A 595 6.80 6.15 13.42
CA LYS A 595 7.60 4.95 13.14
C LYS A 595 7.01 4.18 11.97
N ILE A 596 7.76 3.20 11.46
CA ILE A 596 7.22 2.18 10.54
C ILE A 596 6.38 1.17 11.36
N PRO A 597 5.18 0.75 10.92
CA PRO A 597 4.31 -0.13 11.70
C PRO A 597 4.79 -1.59 11.76
N ASN A 598 5.25 -2.15 10.64
CA ASN A 598 5.51 -3.60 10.46
C ASN A 598 6.52 -3.88 9.33
N ASP A 599 6.90 -5.15 9.20
CA ASP A 599 7.91 -5.61 8.23
C ASP A 599 7.48 -5.44 6.75
N VAL A 600 6.18 -5.44 6.45
CA VAL A 600 5.69 -5.18 5.09
C VAL A 600 6.00 -3.73 4.70
N MET A 601 5.64 -2.75 5.53
CA MET A 601 6.00 -1.35 5.30
C MET A 601 7.51 -1.09 5.38
N LYS A 602 8.24 -1.78 6.29
CA LYS A 602 9.71 -1.71 6.37
C LYS A 602 10.37 -2.17 5.06
N THR A 603 9.84 -3.22 4.45
CA THR A 603 10.35 -3.76 3.18
C THR A 603 10.18 -2.76 2.03
N GLU A 604 9.05 -2.06 1.93
CA GLU A 604 8.82 -1.05 0.89
C GLU A 604 9.73 0.18 1.05
N VAL A 605 9.88 0.69 2.28
CA VAL A 605 10.80 1.79 2.58
C VAL A 605 12.25 1.39 2.25
N LEU A 606 12.68 0.18 2.66
CA LEU A 606 14.01 -0.35 2.33
C LEU A 606 14.21 -0.53 0.82
N GLN A 607 13.17 -0.93 0.07
CA GLN A 607 13.27 -1.07 -1.38
C GLN A 607 13.57 0.28 -2.04
N ARG A 608 12.82 1.33 -1.71
CA ARG A 608 13.08 2.67 -2.25
C ARG A 608 14.49 3.17 -1.96
N ILE A 609 15.01 2.92 -0.75
CA ILE A 609 16.38 3.32 -0.41
C ILE A 609 17.40 2.50 -1.22
N ARG A 610 17.18 1.19 -1.44
CA ARG A 610 18.05 0.39 -2.33
C ARG A 610 18.04 0.87 -3.76
N ASP A 611 16.88 1.27 -4.29
CA ASP A 611 16.79 1.77 -5.66
C ASP A 611 17.68 3.02 -5.85
N PHE A 612 17.77 3.89 -4.84
CA PHE A 612 18.74 5.00 -4.79
C PHE A 612 20.20 4.52 -4.73
N LEU A 613 20.52 3.56 -3.85
CA LEU A 613 21.89 3.03 -3.74
C LEU A 613 22.37 2.33 -5.03
N ASN A 614 21.46 1.73 -5.79
CA ASN A 614 21.76 1.11 -7.08
C ASN A 614 22.11 2.15 -8.16
N VAL A 615 21.60 3.39 -8.08
CA VAL A 615 22.00 4.46 -9.02
C VAL A 615 23.41 4.98 -8.71
N ARG A 616 23.80 5.01 -7.43
CA ARG A 616 25.13 5.44 -6.97
C ARG A 616 26.23 4.43 -7.30
N GLU A 617 27.07 4.74 -8.29
CA GLU A 617 28.12 3.84 -8.77
C GLU A 617 29.13 3.44 -7.68
N ASP A 618 29.48 4.38 -6.80
CA ASP A 618 30.44 4.19 -5.72
C ASP A 618 29.97 3.21 -4.62
N ILE A 619 28.66 3.01 -4.49
CA ILE A 619 28.04 2.01 -3.61
C ILE A 619 27.68 0.75 -4.40
N ARG A 620 26.96 0.89 -5.53
CA ARG A 620 26.53 -0.22 -6.39
C ARG A 620 27.67 -1.18 -6.71
N ASN A 621 28.82 -0.64 -7.13
CA ASN A 621 29.96 -1.45 -7.56
C ASN A 621 30.60 -2.25 -6.41
N LEU A 622 30.36 -1.86 -5.16
CA LEU A 622 30.83 -2.56 -3.95
C LEU A 622 29.79 -3.57 -3.41
N MET A 623 28.49 -3.37 -3.66
CA MET A 623 27.41 -4.19 -3.06
C MET A 623 27.51 -5.68 -3.41
N GLN A 624 27.64 -6.03 -4.69
CA GLN A 624 27.68 -7.43 -5.10
C GLN A 624 28.98 -8.14 -4.65
N PRO A 625 30.20 -7.58 -4.88
CA PRO A 625 31.43 -8.19 -4.36
C PRO A 625 31.46 -8.34 -2.84
N ALA A 626 30.92 -7.36 -2.10
CA ALA A 626 30.80 -7.43 -0.65
C ALA A 626 29.90 -8.58 -0.19
N PHE A 627 28.73 -8.76 -0.81
CA PHE A 627 27.83 -9.86 -0.50
C PHE A 627 28.46 -11.22 -0.82
N ASP A 628 29.01 -11.38 -2.02
CA ASP A 628 29.60 -12.65 -2.45
C ASP A 628 30.76 -13.08 -1.53
N ARG A 629 31.67 -12.16 -1.21
CA ARG A 629 32.77 -12.40 -0.26
C ARG A 629 32.27 -12.74 1.14
N LEU A 630 31.23 -12.05 1.62
CA LEU A 630 30.64 -12.32 2.92
C LEU A 630 30.02 -13.72 3.00
N THR A 631 29.38 -14.22 1.93
CA THR A 631 28.90 -15.62 1.87
C THR A 631 30.01 -16.66 1.80
N LEU A 632 31.26 -16.25 1.49
CA LEU A 632 32.47 -17.07 1.60
C LEU A 632 33.17 -16.90 2.96
N GLY A 633 32.57 -16.12 3.88
CA GLY A 633 33.12 -15.82 5.21
C GLY A 633 34.27 -14.81 5.20
N ASP A 634 34.33 -13.94 4.19
CA ASP A 634 35.26 -12.82 4.11
C ASP A 634 34.50 -11.49 4.27
N VAL A 635 34.67 -10.86 5.42
CA VAL A 635 33.97 -9.62 5.80
C VAL A 635 34.67 -8.35 5.29
N VAL A 636 35.87 -8.45 4.68
CA VAL A 636 36.68 -7.28 4.33
C VAL A 636 35.95 -6.36 3.34
N CYS A 637 35.50 -6.89 2.20
CA CYS A 637 34.76 -6.09 1.20
C CYS A 637 33.44 -5.54 1.74
N PHE A 638 32.77 -6.24 2.67
CA PHE A 638 31.57 -5.73 3.34
C PHE A 638 31.89 -4.59 4.31
N SER A 639 33.03 -4.65 5.01
CA SER A 639 33.48 -3.55 5.85
C SER A 639 33.86 -2.30 5.04
N GLU A 640 34.42 -2.46 3.83
CA GLU A 640 34.64 -1.33 2.91
C GLU A 640 33.32 -0.73 2.41
N LEU A 641 32.36 -1.55 1.94
CA LEU A 641 31.02 -1.09 1.56
C LEU A 641 30.34 -0.28 2.67
N LEU A 642 30.34 -0.84 3.90
CA LEU A 642 29.75 -0.21 5.07
C LEU A 642 30.46 1.11 5.43
N LYS A 643 31.79 1.15 5.36
CA LYS A 643 32.58 2.37 5.57
C LYS A 643 32.25 3.44 4.52
N THR A 644 32.28 3.10 3.23
CA THR A 644 31.94 4.01 2.12
C THR A 644 30.53 4.57 2.28
N PHE A 645 29.55 3.73 2.65
CA PHE A 645 28.19 4.19 2.94
C PHE A 645 28.18 5.21 4.10
N LEU A 646 28.78 4.87 5.24
CA LEU A 646 28.81 5.71 6.45
C LEU A 646 29.54 7.03 6.24
N GLN A 647 30.59 7.05 5.42
CA GLN A 647 31.32 8.28 5.06
C GLN A 647 30.48 9.26 4.23
N THR A 648 29.40 8.79 3.57
CA THR A 648 28.46 9.67 2.86
C THR A 648 27.35 10.23 3.74
N ARG A 649 27.38 9.97 5.06
CA ARG A 649 26.41 10.48 6.03
C ARG A 649 26.96 11.72 6.73
N ALA A 650 26.11 12.70 7.02
CA ALA A 650 26.51 13.88 7.78
C ALA A 650 26.97 13.51 9.21
N THR A 651 28.09 14.08 9.67
CA THR A 651 28.70 13.80 10.99
C THR A 651 27.69 13.90 12.15
N ARG A 652 26.71 14.82 12.07
CA ARG A 652 25.66 14.98 13.09
C ARG A 652 24.76 13.73 13.27
N SER A 653 24.50 12.98 12.21
CA SER A 653 23.74 11.71 12.27
C SER A 653 24.56 10.61 12.96
N VAL A 654 25.86 10.57 12.66
CA VAL A 654 26.84 9.63 13.21
C VAL A 654 27.11 9.87 14.70
N MET A 655 27.10 11.13 15.16
CA MET A 655 27.45 11.52 16.54
C MET A 655 26.69 10.78 17.65
N THR A 656 25.41 10.50 17.43
CA THR A 656 24.48 9.88 18.40
C THR A 656 23.82 8.62 17.86
N SER A 657 24.41 8.01 16.83
CA SER A 657 23.92 6.78 16.20
C SER A 657 23.86 5.59 17.16
N SER A 658 23.03 4.61 16.85
CA SER A 658 22.75 3.44 17.70
C SER A 658 23.15 2.11 17.04
N GLU A 659 23.11 1.02 17.80
CA GLU A 659 23.27 -0.33 17.26
C GLU A 659 22.15 -0.69 16.28
N ALA A 660 20.91 -0.29 16.58
CA ALA A 660 19.75 -0.43 15.69
C ALA A 660 19.92 0.35 14.37
N MET A 661 20.60 1.53 14.39
CA MET A 661 21.00 2.21 13.16
C MET A 661 21.90 1.32 12.31
N LEU A 662 22.96 0.80 12.94
CA LEU A 662 23.96 0.00 12.25
C LEU A 662 23.34 -1.26 11.66
N GLN A 663 22.44 -1.91 12.39
CA GLN A 663 21.64 -3.04 11.91
C GLN A 663 20.77 -2.63 10.72
N GLY A 664 20.03 -1.52 10.80
CA GLY A 664 19.23 -0.98 9.69
C GLY A 664 20.04 -0.66 8.43
N VAL A 665 21.30 -0.23 8.58
CA VAL A 665 22.24 0.01 7.47
C VAL A 665 22.81 -1.29 6.90
N VAL A 666 23.21 -2.24 7.74
CA VAL A 666 23.67 -3.58 7.31
C VAL A 666 22.54 -4.30 6.57
N GLU A 667 21.33 -4.19 7.09
CA GLU A 667 20.10 -4.61 6.43
C GLU A 667 19.90 -3.93 5.06
N LEU A 668 20.06 -2.60 4.97
CA LEU A 668 19.91 -1.90 3.71
C LEU A 668 20.89 -2.42 2.64
N LEU A 669 22.16 -2.60 3.01
CA LEU A 669 23.25 -2.99 2.13
C LEU A 669 23.22 -4.46 1.69
N LEU A 670 22.66 -5.36 2.50
CA LEU A 670 22.48 -6.77 2.14
C LEU A 670 21.21 -7.02 1.30
N PRO A 671 21.18 -8.03 0.41
CA PRO A 671 19.96 -8.40 -0.31
C PRO A 671 18.88 -8.90 0.66
N PRO A 672 17.60 -8.51 0.50
CA PRO A 672 16.57 -8.76 1.52
C PRO A 672 16.17 -10.24 1.62
N ARG A 673 16.11 -10.97 0.50
CA ARG A 673 15.81 -12.41 0.45
C ARG A 673 16.90 -13.31 1.04
N ASN A 674 17.98 -12.71 1.53
CA ASN A 674 19.23 -13.38 1.87
C ASN A 674 19.67 -13.24 3.30
N ARG A 675 18.86 -12.58 4.13
CA ARG A 675 19.16 -12.43 5.54
C ARG A 675 17.93 -12.70 6.38
N VAL A 676 18.18 -12.98 7.64
CA VAL A 676 17.22 -13.09 8.72
C VAL A 676 17.69 -12.10 9.79
N PRO A 677 17.13 -10.87 9.85
CA PRO A 677 17.41 -9.92 10.93
C PRO A 677 16.86 -10.47 12.25
N GLU A 678 17.61 -10.29 13.33
CA GLU A 678 17.25 -10.79 14.67
C GLU A 678 16.90 -12.29 14.63
N LEU A 679 17.82 -13.15 14.17
CA LEU A 679 17.59 -14.59 14.18
C LEU A 679 17.38 -15.05 15.62
N ARG A 680 16.17 -15.56 15.91
CA ARG A 680 15.77 -15.95 17.26
C ARG A 680 16.35 -17.32 17.62
N LEU A 681 17.04 -17.36 18.74
CA LEU A 681 17.63 -18.56 19.33
C LEU A 681 17.04 -18.81 20.73
N VAL A 682 16.94 -20.07 21.12
CA VAL A 682 16.85 -20.45 22.54
C VAL A 682 18.28 -20.73 23.01
N MET A 683 18.80 -19.87 23.88
CA MET A 683 20.16 -20.00 24.42
C MET A 683 20.20 -21.03 25.55
N ASP A 684 19.20 -20.97 26.43
CA ASP A 684 19.07 -21.84 27.60
C ASP A 684 17.60 -21.97 27.98
N GLY A 685 17.01 -23.14 27.67
CA GLY A 685 15.61 -23.43 27.94
C GLY A 685 15.26 -23.62 29.42
N SER A 686 16.27 -23.75 30.30
CA SER A 686 16.06 -23.86 31.76
C SER A 686 15.72 -22.53 32.43
N LYS A 687 16.11 -21.40 31.81
CA LYS A 687 15.90 -20.05 32.38
C LYS A 687 14.49 -19.53 32.16
N SER A 688 14.09 -18.49 32.89
CA SER A 688 12.77 -17.85 32.71
C SER A 688 12.75 -16.90 31.49
N LYS A 689 11.55 -16.47 31.06
CA LYS A 689 11.40 -15.48 29.96
C LYS A 689 11.84 -14.10 30.47
N GLY A 690 13.02 -13.67 30.01
CA GLY A 690 13.65 -12.40 30.42
C GLY A 690 15.07 -12.62 30.94
N ASP A 691 15.34 -13.76 31.57
CA ASP A 691 16.63 -14.08 32.21
C ASP A 691 17.69 -14.63 31.23
N GLY A 692 17.63 -14.22 29.95
CA GLY A 692 18.54 -14.73 28.91
C GLY A 692 18.19 -16.13 28.37
N ARG A 693 16.92 -16.58 28.49
CA ARG A 693 16.41 -17.78 27.78
C ARG A 693 16.60 -17.67 26.26
N PHE A 694 16.28 -16.51 25.69
CA PHE A 694 16.34 -16.25 24.25
C PHE A 694 17.56 -15.38 23.92
N GLY A 695 18.11 -15.60 22.73
CA GLY A 695 19.16 -14.80 22.11
C GLY A 695 18.73 -14.36 20.71
N PHE A 696 19.33 -13.29 20.22
CA PHE A 696 19.01 -12.72 18.91
C PHE A 696 20.31 -12.35 18.20
N VAL A 697 20.57 -12.98 17.05
CA VAL A 697 21.71 -12.62 16.19
C VAL A 697 21.28 -11.45 15.31
N ASP A 698 21.99 -10.33 15.33
CA ASP A 698 21.57 -9.11 14.64
C ASP A 698 21.21 -9.35 13.17
N VAL A 699 22.06 -10.09 12.46
CA VAL A 699 21.79 -10.57 11.09
C VAL A 699 22.38 -11.96 10.88
N PHE A 700 21.56 -12.92 10.43
CA PHE A 700 22.02 -14.21 9.91
C PHE A 700 21.81 -14.30 8.39
N ILE A 701 22.78 -14.83 7.66
CA ILE A 701 22.72 -15.10 6.21
C ILE A 701 22.73 -16.63 6.04
N PRO A 702 21.61 -17.27 5.70
CA PRO A 702 21.56 -18.71 5.45
C PRO A 702 22.46 -19.11 4.27
N PRO A 703 23.12 -20.29 4.34
CA PRO A 703 23.81 -20.90 3.22
C PRO A 703 22.96 -20.98 1.95
N ARG A 704 23.60 -20.88 0.78
CA ARG A 704 22.95 -21.03 -0.53
C ARG A 704 23.70 -22.02 -1.40
N HIS A 705 22.99 -22.66 -2.33
CA HIS A 705 23.65 -23.36 -3.44
C HIS A 705 24.43 -22.37 -4.31
N VAL A 706 25.74 -22.58 -4.39
CA VAL A 706 26.67 -21.94 -5.35
C VAL A 706 26.81 -22.84 -6.59
N SER A 707 26.67 -24.15 -6.40
CA SER A 707 26.46 -25.15 -7.45
C SER A 707 25.55 -26.27 -6.91
N ASP A 708 25.22 -27.25 -7.76
CA ASP A 708 24.41 -28.42 -7.39
C ASP A 708 24.98 -29.19 -6.18
N THR A 709 26.30 -29.17 -6.00
CA THR A 709 27.02 -29.90 -4.93
C THR A 709 27.66 -29.01 -3.87
N THR A 710 27.74 -27.69 -4.08
CA THR A 710 28.48 -26.77 -3.20
C THR A 710 27.57 -25.70 -2.64
N ARG A 711 27.52 -25.60 -1.30
CA ARG A 711 26.83 -24.53 -0.58
C ARG A 711 27.81 -23.50 -0.03
N SER A 712 27.37 -22.24 0.05
CA SER A 712 28.11 -21.13 0.67
C SER A 712 28.24 -21.33 2.18
N LEU A 713 28.99 -20.46 2.86
CA LEU A 713 28.95 -20.41 4.32
C LEU A 713 27.64 -19.77 4.81
N GLY A 714 27.17 -20.23 5.96
CA GLY A 714 26.14 -19.57 6.75
C GLY A 714 26.82 -18.54 7.64
N THR A 715 26.40 -17.28 7.51
CA THR A 715 27.13 -16.16 8.11
C THR A 715 26.31 -15.48 9.18
N ALA A 716 26.75 -15.56 10.43
CA ALA A 716 26.15 -14.83 11.55
C ALA A 716 26.93 -13.54 11.79
N ILE A 717 26.21 -12.43 12.00
CA ILE A 717 26.80 -11.10 12.18
C ILE A 717 26.32 -10.53 13.51
N GLU A 718 27.29 -10.15 14.34
CA GLU A 718 27.10 -9.37 15.56
C GLU A 718 27.60 -7.95 15.32
N LEU A 719 26.80 -6.95 15.65
CA LEU A 719 27.06 -5.55 15.38
C LEU A 719 27.28 -4.81 16.69
N LYS A 720 28.26 -3.89 16.74
CA LYS A 720 28.38 -2.94 17.86
C LYS A 720 28.67 -1.55 17.31
N TYR A 721 28.05 -0.54 17.91
CA TYR A 721 28.24 0.86 17.50
C TYR A 721 28.82 1.72 18.63
N ILE A 722 30.00 2.28 18.39
CA ILE A 722 30.75 3.11 19.34
C ILE A 722 30.64 4.57 18.90
N THR A 723 29.81 5.32 19.63
CA THR A 723 29.48 6.72 19.32
C THR A 723 30.63 7.69 19.57
N LEU A 724 30.73 8.74 18.75
CA LEU A 724 31.65 9.86 18.99
C LEU A 724 31.36 10.52 20.36
N SER A 725 30.07 10.66 20.71
CA SER A 725 29.65 11.20 22.01
C SER A 725 30.17 10.38 23.19
N GLY A 726 29.99 9.05 23.18
CA GLY A 726 30.48 8.18 24.23
C GLY A 726 32.01 8.09 24.31
N LEU A 727 32.73 8.29 23.20
CA LEU A 727 34.20 8.41 23.20
C LEU A 727 34.67 9.74 23.81
N VAL A 728 34.00 10.87 23.52
CA VAL A 728 34.32 12.16 24.14
C VAL A 728 34.06 12.11 25.65
N LYS A 729 32.92 11.55 26.07
CA LYS A 729 32.57 11.33 27.49
C LYS A 729 33.53 10.36 28.18
N GLY A 730 33.92 9.28 27.51
CA GLY A 730 34.89 8.29 28.01
C GLY A 730 36.30 8.85 28.17
N ALA A 731 36.75 9.69 27.24
CA ALA A 731 38.03 10.40 27.33
C ALA A 731 38.04 11.41 28.48
N ALA A 732 36.95 12.14 28.68
CA ALA A 732 36.76 13.05 29.83
C ALA A 732 36.49 12.32 31.17
N ASN A 733 36.22 11.02 31.12
CA ASN A 733 35.69 10.21 32.23
C ASN A 733 34.47 10.86 32.93
N ASN A 734 33.61 11.51 32.16
CA ASN A 734 32.48 12.29 32.67
C ASN A 734 31.24 12.09 31.79
N TRP A 735 30.14 11.61 32.38
CA TRP A 735 28.89 11.38 31.66
C TRP A 735 28.20 12.68 31.25
N ASP A 736 28.31 13.72 32.07
CA ASP A 736 27.67 15.02 31.85
C ASP A 736 28.55 15.97 31.03
N GLN A 737 29.66 15.46 30.48
CA GLN A 737 30.51 16.18 29.53
C GLN A 737 29.67 16.63 28.33
N PHE A 738 29.62 17.95 28.11
CA PHE A 738 29.01 18.54 26.93
C PHE A 738 29.77 18.12 25.66
N VAL A 739 29.03 17.61 24.68
CA VAL A 739 29.55 17.16 23.39
C VAL A 739 28.95 18.03 22.29
N ASP A 740 29.76 18.91 21.73
CA ASP A 740 29.37 19.73 20.60
C ASP A 740 29.82 19.10 19.26
N TYR A 741 29.47 19.78 18.17
CA TYR A 741 29.83 19.37 16.82
C TYR A 741 31.35 19.39 16.58
N ARG A 742 32.06 20.41 17.08
CA ARG A 742 33.51 20.59 16.85
C ARG A 742 34.33 19.50 17.53
N ASN A 743 34.03 19.20 18.80
CA ASN A 743 34.68 18.15 19.58
C ASN A 743 34.47 16.78 18.93
N SER A 744 33.28 16.55 18.37
CA SER A 744 32.95 15.31 17.67
C SER A 744 33.65 15.19 16.31
N GLU A 745 33.72 16.27 15.54
CA GLU A 745 34.45 16.30 14.27
C GLU A 745 35.96 16.08 14.49
N ASN A 746 36.53 16.73 15.50
CA ASN A 746 37.93 16.52 15.91
C ASN A 746 38.17 15.09 16.39
N MET A 747 37.27 14.51 17.19
CA MET A 747 37.34 13.10 17.59
C MET A 747 37.33 12.18 16.36
N ASN A 748 36.42 12.42 15.41
CA ASN A 748 36.30 11.61 14.18
C ASN A 748 37.56 11.71 13.30
N LYS A 749 38.20 12.88 13.23
CA LYS A 749 39.49 13.09 12.57
C LYS A 749 40.63 12.34 13.26
N ASN A 750 40.71 12.41 14.59
CA ASN A 750 41.73 11.70 15.38
C ASN A 750 41.64 10.17 15.19
N LEU A 751 40.41 9.63 15.17
CA LEU A 751 40.16 8.20 14.89
C LEU A 751 40.68 7.73 13.52
N VAL A 752 40.90 8.62 12.54
CA VAL A 752 41.51 8.24 11.25
C VAL A 752 43.02 8.05 11.37
N ALA A 753 43.68 8.85 12.22
CA ALA A 753 45.14 8.87 12.35
C ALA A 753 45.70 7.81 13.33
N GLU A 754 44.86 7.25 14.20
CA GLU A 754 45.27 6.29 15.23
C GLU A 754 45.51 4.87 14.67
N ASN A 755 46.44 4.13 15.26
CA ASN A 755 46.59 2.70 14.98
C ASN A 755 45.51 1.87 15.71
N ASP A 756 45.42 0.57 15.42
CA ASP A 756 44.38 -0.30 15.99
C ASP A 756 44.51 -0.48 17.51
N ASP A 757 45.73 -0.51 18.08
CA ASP A 757 45.91 -0.65 19.53
C ASP A 757 45.50 0.60 20.31
N ALA A 758 45.89 1.79 19.84
CA ALA A 758 45.43 3.06 20.41
C ALA A 758 43.90 3.19 20.32
N LEU A 759 43.29 2.72 19.23
CA LEU A 759 41.84 2.67 19.06
C LEU A 759 41.17 1.71 20.05
N LEU A 760 41.73 0.50 20.25
CA LEU A 760 41.21 -0.50 21.17
C LEU A 760 41.30 -0.05 22.64
N ASP A 761 42.34 0.71 23.01
CA ASP A 761 42.55 1.17 24.38
C ASP A 761 41.76 2.46 24.72
N ARG A 762 41.02 3.03 23.75
CA ARG A 762 40.13 4.17 24.02
C ARG A 762 39.05 3.82 25.03
N LYS A 763 38.86 4.72 25.98
CA LYS A 763 37.72 4.72 26.91
C LYS A 763 36.43 5.15 26.21
N TYR A 764 35.38 4.39 26.42
CA TYR A 764 34.02 4.64 25.96
C TYR A 764 33.07 4.66 27.14
N MET A 765 32.18 5.66 27.20
CA MET A 765 31.16 5.77 28.24
C MET A 765 29.75 5.75 27.64
N PHE A 766 28.88 4.90 28.18
CA PHE A 766 27.51 4.71 27.71
C PHE A 766 26.54 4.54 28.89
N TRP A 767 25.23 4.64 28.63
CA TRP A 767 24.20 4.41 29.64
C TRP A 767 23.72 2.95 29.61
N SER A 768 23.96 2.20 30.69
CA SER A 768 23.40 0.86 30.86
C SER A 768 21.94 0.96 31.31
N LYS A 769 21.00 0.52 30.46
CA LYS A 769 19.57 0.45 30.79
C LYS A 769 19.29 -0.55 31.92
N GLU A 770 19.98 -1.69 31.90
CA GLU A 770 19.86 -2.77 32.89
C GLU A 770 20.26 -2.29 34.29
N LYS A 771 21.44 -1.68 34.41
CA LYS A 771 22.01 -1.22 35.69
C LYS A 771 21.58 0.21 36.05
N LYS A 772 20.82 0.89 35.18
CA LYS A 772 20.33 2.27 35.31
C LYS A 772 21.41 3.29 35.69
N LYS A 773 22.61 3.16 35.10
CA LYS A 773 23.76 4.03 35.35
C LYS A 773 24.65 4.16 34.12
N SER A 774 25.52 5.18 34.10
CA SER A 774 26.62 5.24 33.15
C SER A 774 27.68 4.19 33.47
N GLU A 775 28.23 3.55 32.44
CA GLU A 775 29.34 2.61 32.55
C GLU A 775 30.49 3.04 31.64
N LEU A 776 31.72 2.76 32.09
CA LEU A 776 32.96 3.03 31.39
C LEU A 776 33.62 1.70 31.02
N MET A 777 33.98 1.54 29.75
CA MET A 777 34.66 0.36 29.22
C MET A 777 35.73 0.80 28.19
N THR A 778 36.65 -0.08 27.81
CA THR A 778 37.48 0.16 26.63
C THR A 778 36.79 -0.35 25.35
N VAL A 779 37.19 0.16 24.19
CA VAL A 779 36.79 -0.40 22.88
C VAL A 779 37.16 -1.89 22.81
N ARG A 780 38.32 -2.27 23.37
CA ARG A 780 38.80 -3.66 23.48
C ARG A 780 37.83 -4.57 24.24
N ASP A 781 37.24 -4.09 25.34
CA ASP A 781 36.28 -4.87 26.13
C ASP A 781 34.96 -5.07 25.39
N ILE A 782 34.49 -4.04 24.66
CA ILE A 782 33.27 -4.12 23.83
C ILE A 782 33.45 -5.16 22.71
N VAL A 783 34.60 -5.15 22.03
CA VAL A 783 34.95 -6.13 21.00
C VAL A 783 34.97 -7.55 21.57
N ARG A 784 35.64 -7.77 22.72
CA ARG A 784 35.73 -9.08 23.39
C ARG A 784 34.38 -9.62 23.87
N ASN A 785 33.53 -8.75 24.39
CA ASN A 785 32.18 -9.14 24.83
C ASN A 785 31.33 -9.58 23.63
N ALA A 786 31.38 -8.84 22.53
CA ALA A 786 30.67 -9.19 21.30
C ALA A 786 31.23 -10.47 20.64
N GLU A 787 32.54 -10.70 20.68
CA GLU A 787 33.15 -11.99 20.27
C GLU A 787 32.60 -13.15 21.11
N THR A 788 32.53 -12.99 22.42
CA THR A 788 32.03 -14.02 23.36
C THR A 788 30.54 -14.31 23.13
N GLN A 789 29.73 -13.27 22.93
CA GLN A 789 28.31 -13.38 22.63
C GLN A 789 28.06 -14.10 21.30
N LEU A 790 28.77 -13.72 20.25
CA LEU A 790 28.69 -14.35 18.94
C LEU A 790 29.14 -15.82 18.95
N ILE A 791 30.17 -16.17 19.74
CA ILE A 791 30.58 -17.57 19.91
C ILE A 791 29.43 -18.39 20.52
N ALA A 792 28.79 -17.90 21.59
CA ALA A 792 27.66 -18.59 22.21
C ALA A 792 26.46 -18.72 21.26
N TYR A 793 26.18 -17.71 20.43
CA TYR A 793 25.17 -17.78 19.37
C TYR A 793 25.51 -18.85 18.33
N MET A 794 26.75 -18.88 17.86
CA MET A 794 27.23 -19.89 16.89
C MET A 794 27.16 -21.32 17.44
N GLU A 795 27.58 -21.53 18.68
CA GLU A 795 27.44 -22.81 19.39
C GLU A 795 25.97 -23.23 19.60
N THR A 796 25.05 -22.27 19.65
CA THR A 796 23.61 -22.53 19.74
C THR A 796 23.00 -22.85 18.38
N ILE A 797 23.38 -22.14 17.31
CA ILE A 797 22.91 -22.42 15.94
C ILE A 797 23.29 -23.86 15.55
N VAL A 798 24.53 -24.30 15.83
CA VAL A 798 25.04 -25.64 15.50
C VAL A 798 24.20 -26.80 16.07
N LYS A 799 23.36 -26.56 17.08
CA LYS A 799 22.48 -27.57 17.69
C LYS A 799 21.21 -27.88 16.87
N GLY A 800 20.93 -27.11 15.82
CA GLY A 800 19.77 -27.32 14.96
C GLY A 800 18.51 -26.55 15.41
N GLU A 801 17.36 -26.93 14.88
CA GLU A 801 16.05 -26.35 15.21
C GLU A 801 15.43 -26.99 16.45
N VAL A 802 14.67 -26.20 17.22
CA VAL A 802 13.94 -26.67 18.40
C VAL A 802 12.44 -26.45 18.24
N MET A 803 11.63 -27.46 18.56
CA MET A 803 10.17 -27.41 18.48
C MET A 803 9.52 -26.56 19.60
N GLY A 804 10.31 -26.11 20.57
CA GLY A 804 9.85 -25.36 21.72
C GLY A 804 11.01 -24.78 22.53
N TYR A 805 10.70 -24.09 23.62
CA TYR A 805 11.68 -23.29 24.38
C TYR A 805 12.40 -24.04 25.51
N HIS A 806 12.30 -25.37 25.58
CA HIS A 806 12.93 -26.19 26.62
C HIS A 806 14.36 -26.62 26.28
N GLU A 807 14.70 -26.64 24.99
CA GLU A 807 15.99 -27.04 24.46
C GLU A 807 16.68 -25.86 23.77
N SER A 808 18.00 -25.87 23.71
CA SER A 808 18.76 -24.78 23.09
C SER A 808 19.01 -25.03 21.60
N GLY A 809 18.65 -24.07 20.74
CA GLY A 809 18.82 -24.16 19.29
C GLY A 809 18.21 -22.97 18.55
N VAL A 810 18.06 -23.09 17.23
CA VAL A 810 17.35 -22.13 16.36
C VAL A 810 15.85 -22.24 16.60
N PHE A 811 15.20 -21.10 16.86
CA PHE A 811 13.77 -21.01 17.14
C PHE A 811 13.15 -19.87 16.30
N ASP A 812 13.23 -20.02 14.98
CA ASP A 812 12.85 -18.99 14.01
C ASP A 812 12.30 -19.60 12.72
N GLU A 813 10.99 -19.50 12.50
CA GLU A 813 10.28 -20.01 11.32
C GLU A 813 10.81 -19.49 9.96
N ARG A 814 11.64 -18.45 9.97
CA ARG A 814 12.27 -17.90 8.76
C ARG A 814 13.45 -18.75 8.26
N VAL A 815 13.94 -19.70 9.06
CA VAL A 815 15.01 -20.64 8.71
C VAL A 815 14.54 -22.07 8.93
N ARG A 816 14.37 -22.84 7.84
CA ARG A 816 14.10 -24.28 7.92
C ARG A 816 15.43 -24.97 8.18
N VAL A 817 15.46 -25.84 9.17
CA VAL A 817 16.64 -26.64 9.48
C VAL A 817 16.36 -28.11 9.13
N THR A 818 17.31 -28.78 8.48
CA THR A 818 17.18 -30.23 8.17
C THR A 818 18.42 -31.00 8.59
N GLU A 819 18.24 -32.09 9.33
CA GLU A 819 19.29 -32.91 9.97
C GLU A 819 20.15 -33.76 9.01
N SER A 820 19.87 -33.73 7.71
CA SER A 820 20.66 -34.40 6.66
C SER A 820 21.77 -33.52 6.06
N GLY A 821 22.09 -32.39 6.69
CA GLY A 821 22.97 -31.37 6.15
C GLY A 821 24.45 -31.51 6.51
N ARG A 822 25.28 -30.70 5.85
CA ARG A 822 26.68 -30.44 6.24
C ARG A 822 27.05 -28.98 6.00
N ASP A 823 26.17 -28.07 6.41
CA ASP A 823 26.45 -26.65 6.25
C ASP A 823 27.64 -26.22 7.13
N ARG A 824 28.32 -25.17 6.67
CA ARG A 824 29.51 -24.61 7.31
C ARG A 824 29.20 -23.19 7.75
N LEU A 825 29.46 -22.88 9.00
CA LEU A 825 29.09 -21.60 9.61
C LEU A 825 30.32 -20.76 9.94
N LYS A 826 30.20 -19.45 9.83
CA LYS A 826 31.21 -18.49 10.30
C LYS A 826 30.53 -17.24 10.89
N GLY A 827 31.00 -16.79 12.04
CA GLY A 827 30.55 -15.56 12.67
C GLY A 827 31.48 -14.39 12.36
N HIS A 828 30.94 -13.18 12.21
CA HIS A 828 31.68 -11.92 12.19
C HIS A 828 31.13 -10.93 13.22
N VAL A 829 31.99 -10.41 14.09
CA VAL A 829 31.72 -9.18 14.85
C VAL A 829 32.16 -8.00 13.99
N ILE A 830 31.28 -7.02 13.81
CA ILE A 830 31.56 -5.75 13.12
C ILE A 830 31.31 -4.61 14.11
N VAL A 831 32.41 -4.02 14.61
CA VAL A 831 32.35 -2.87 15.52
C VAL A 831 32.65 -1.59 14.74
N VAL A 832 31.66 -0.72 14.58
CA VAL A 832 31.83 0.59 13.95
C VAL A 832 32.17 1.64 15.00
N VAL A 833 33.21 2.43 14.76
CA VAL A 833 33.68 3.50 15.65
C VAL A 833 33.60 4.84 14.91
N GLY A 834 32.64 5.67 15.29
CA GLY A 834 32.28 6.88 14.54
C GLY A 834 31.78 6.56 13.13
N SER A 835 32.34 7.21 12.10
CA SER A 835 32.04 6.91 10.68
C SER A 835 33.23 6.45 9.84
N HIS A 836 34.43 6.38 10.42
CA HIS A 836 35.66 6.16 9.66
C HIS A 836 36.39 4.84 9.97
N ARG A 837 36.17 4.26 11.15
CA ARG A 837 36.85 3.05 11.61
C ARG A 837 35.85 1.93 11.83
N ILE A 838 36.23 0.74 11.36
CA ILE A 838 35.47 -0.49 11.55
C ILE A 838 36.48 -1.54 11.99
N ILE A 839 36.20 -2.21 13.11
CA ILE A 839 36.98 -3.32 13.63
C ILE A 839 36.20 -4.59 13.35
N CYS A 840 36.77 -5.47 12.52
CA CYS A 840 36.19 -6.78 12.22
C CYS A 840 36.92 -7.87 13.00
N ARG A 841 36.14 -8.82 13.53
CA ARG A 841 36.64 -10.05 14.18
C ARG A 841 35.83 -11.22 13.69
N SER A 842 36.46 -12.37 13.49
CA SER A 842 35.81 -13.54 12.90
C SER A 842 35.97 -14.75 13.80
N THR A 843 34.91 -15.54 13.94
CA THR A 843 35.01 -16.84 14.64
C THR A 843 35.86 -17.80 13.83
N LYS A 844 36.29 -18.90 14.50
CA LYS A 844 36.69 -20.11 13.78
C LYS A 844 35.50 -20.60 12.94
N LEU A 845 35.82 -21.25 11.82
CA LEU A 845 34.85 -21.96 11.00
C LEU A 845 34.25 -23.11 11.80
N MET A 846 32.92 -23.25 11.78
CA MET A 846 32.21 -24.38 12.40
C MET A 846 31.54 -25.25 11.32
N THR A 847 31.35 -26.52 11.63
CA THR A 847 30.60 -27.51 10.83
C THR A 847 29.42 -28.00 11.64
N THR A 848 28.30 -28.26 10.97
CA THR A 848 27.04 -28.69 11.60
C THR A 848 26.45 -29.85 10.79
N ASN A 849 25.75 -30.76 11.46
CA ASN A 849 25.00 -31.86 10.82
C ASN A 849 23.68 -31.39 10.20
N PHE A 850 23.35 -30.12 10.40
CA PHE A 850 22.15 -29.50 9.86
C PHE A 850 22.43 -28.67 8.60
N GLN A 851 21.41 -28.57 7.75
CA GLN A 851 21.33 -27.62 6.62
C GLN A 851 20.33 -26.52 6.99
N TYR A 852 20.65 -25.26 6.69
CA TYR A 852 19.83 -24.09 7.03
C TYR A 852 19.40 -23.40 5.75
N ASP A 853 18.10 -23.40 5.45
CA ASP A 853 17.54 -22.73 4.28
C ASP A 853 16.60 -21.60 4.69
N SER A 854 16.64 -20.48 3.98
CA SER A 854 15.62 -19.43 4.10
C SER A 854 14.24 -20.00 3.71
N VAL A 855 13.24 -19.80 4.57
CA VAL A 855 11.85 -20.24 4.33
C VAL A 855 11.08 -19.26 3.44
N PHE A 856 11.66 -18.09 3.16
CA PHE A 856 11.18 -17.15 2.14
C PHE A 856 11.35 -17.69 0.71
N LYS A 857 10.64 -18.78 0.39
CA LYS A 857 10.12 -19.01 -0.95
C LYS A 857 8.95 -18.04 -1.15
N THR A 858 8.95 -17.39 -2.31
CA THR A 858 7.88 -16.52 -2.81
C THR A 858 6.56 -17.24 -2.90
#